data_AF-A0A9D1G0J5-F1
#
_entry.id   AF-A0A9D1G0J5-F1
#
_cell.length_a   1.000
_cell.length_b   1.000
_cell.length_c   1.000
_cell.angle_alpha   90.00
_cell.angle_beta   90.00
_cell.angle_gamma   90.00
#
_symmetry.space_group_name_H-M   'P 1'
#
loop_
_entity.id
_entity.type
_entity.pdbx_description
1 polymer ?
#
loop_
_entity_poly.entity_id
_entity_poly.type
_entity_poly.pdbx_seq_one_letter_code
_entity_poly.pdbx_strand_id
1 'polypeptide(L)'
;WILALCLLAMGIPAMAASSAQPLFTVPEDAMDSLIGFAYDQQQGKIYALGHEQLYTMNEDGSEVQTWEIAPYDLGENEGNGYFNVSGICYLQDGVYVLAGATVYEDDQSDARLLDYGLHALAFDEEAGTVSLELAMAIDGENFIEYEGDYAYVATPSQPVQMDGKLYGMAYMMNGTSLICLDPAAGSAELLEMDDSTQSILPYKEGKLLAVINEYSDSMTMRVNVLDPATGDMEELFALGEVANMYPTPVGYDAQSDAFYYEANGELMRVVGADVEAAASVAACPTSYPNCMAVAADGDLLLSDYETLWKVNTNPEERPEARLIVQYNYNSAMEAARVAFQQAHPEVEVVLAQSPGDVVQSMMTQVTTPDIYTLSVSSSEYSAVFGRGYMAELTGSEILSDFAAAVYPAIQEMIQKDGEVYGLPLEAYGFGDLSYSPEAFERLGLTEEDVPSSWMEFFDLLGRLPDYLENDPDVAVFEKYLAETDLRYMLFSSLMDSYMLYISQPENEFAFDTPLFRELVAAFEAVDFEALGVSEEGTGDYVYNAESTMFYTYGSSFSPYVTGDVPQMLYLGLDEGMQPLVSTDVTVAFVNPFSQNRDLAIEYLECASEQVDAIMRITMMPGENEPVLNPYFEETLESYDEQIASLETQLANAEEVDKQALEATLEEVKGYRDDFEKNNRYSANEESIAAYREVAGYMVVATYLGMDSETSSEYYEQRNQYIDGAITLDEFIRNIDQKLQMIVLEGM
;
A
#
# COMPACT_ATOMS: atom_id res chain seq x y z
N TRP A 1 -26.69 -32.25 -14.55
CA TRP A 1 -26.52 -32.70 -15.95
C TRP A 1 -27.64 -32.30 -16.93
N ILE A 2 -28.54 -31.37 -16.57
CA ILE A 2 -29.35 -30.59 -17.53
C ILE A 2 -29.46 -29.14 -17.00
N LEU A 3 -28.30 -28.50 -16.82
CA LEU A 3 -28.19 -27.06 -16.53
C LEU A 3 -26.94 -26.42 -17.16
N ALA A 4 -26.18 -27.18 -17.95
CA ALA A 4 -24.93 -26.75 -18.59
C ALA A 4 -25.05 -26.64 -20.13
N LEU A 5 -26.25 -26.47 -20.69
CA LEU A 5 -26.46 -26.61 -22.14
C LEU A 5 -27.51 -25.64 -22.75
N CYS A 6 -27.75 -24.49 -22.12
CA CYS A 6 -28.65 -23.46 -22.66
C CYS A 6 -28.00 -22.07 -22.85
N LEU A 7 -26.67 -21.97 -22.82
CA LEU A 7 -25.94 -20.73 -23.13
C LEU A 7 -25.46 -20.60 -24.59
N LEU A 8 -25.71 -21.60 -25.44
CA LEU A 8 -25.34 -21.56 -26.86
C LEU A 8 -26.59 -21.44 -27.73
N ALA A 9 -26.96 -20.19 -28.06
CA ALA A 9 -27.67 -19.76 -29.28
C ALA A 9 -28.66 -18.62 -29.02
N MET A 10 -28.18 -17.45 -28.64
CA MET A 10 -28.81 -16.19 -29.02
C MET A 10 -27.71 -15.28 -29.54
N GLY A 11 -27.83 -14.85 -30.80
CA GLY A 11 -26.86 -13.97 -31.44
C GLY A 11 -26.70 -12.71 -30.61
N ILE A 12 -25.51 -12.53 -30.05
CA ILE A 12 -25.11 -11.36 -29.29
C ILE A 12 -25.20 -10.16 -30.25
N PRO A 13 -26.10 -9.19 -30.03
CA PRO A 13 -25.93 -7.88 -30.66
C PRO A 13 -24.57 -7.36 -30.18
N ALA A 14 -23.71 -6.90 -31.10
CA ALA A 14 -22.37 -6.39 -30.79
C ALA A 14 -22.43 -5.56 -29.51
N MET A 15 -21.92 -6.14 -28.40
CA MET A 15 -21.85 -5.45 -27.13
C MET A 15 -20.94 -4.25 -27.36
N ALA A 16 -21.36 -3.06 -26.94
CA ALA A 16 -20.41 -1.98 -26.75
C ALA A 16 -19.42 -2.53 -25.72
N ALA A 17 -18.20 -2.79 -26.16
CA ALA A 17 -17.14 -3.29 -25.29
C ALA A 17 -16.69 -2.12 -24.41
N SER A 18 -16.47 -2.39 -23.12
CA SER A 18 -15.65 -1.50 -22.27
C SER A 18 -14.39 -1.11 -23.03
N SER A 19 -13.96 0.15 -22.89
CA SER A 19 -12.75 0.67 -23.53
C SER A 19 -11.49 -0.09 -23.12
N ALA A 20 -11.50 -0.72 -21.94
CA ALA A 20 -10.47 -1.63 -21.49
C ALA A 20 -11.05 -3.01 -21.15
N GLN A 21 -10.34 -4.06 -21.56
CA GLN A 21 -10.67 -5.45 -21.25
C GLN A 21 -9.46 -6.16 -20.65
N PRO A 22 -9.59 -6.86 -19.51
CA PRO A 22 -8.51 -7.71 -19.02
C PRO A 22 -8.36 -8.90 -19.96
N LEU A 23 -7.15 -9.10 -20.48
CA LEU A 23 -6.79 -10.28 -21.29
C LEU A 23 -6.36 -11.44 -20.40
N PHE A 24 -5.64 -11.12 -19.33
CA PHE A 24 -5.10 -12.08 -18.39
C PHE A 24 -4.85 -11.39 -17.05
N THR A 25 -5.21 -12.04 -15.96
CA THR A 25 -4.85 -11.66 -14.59
C THR A 25 -4.15 -12.86 -13.98
N VAL A 26 -3.02 -12.63 -13.32
CA VAL A 26 -2.33 -13.66 -12.54
C VAL A 26 -3.35 -14.25 -11.55
N PRO A 27 -3.51 -15.58 -11.49
CA PRO A 27 -4.42 -16.19 -10.53
C PRO A 27 -4.08 -15.75 -9.10
N GLU A 28 -5.08 -15.44 -8.26
CA GLU A 28 -4.85 -15.18 -6.82
C GLU A 28 -4.06 -16.31 -6.14
N ASP A 29 -4.25 -17.52 -6.67
CA ASP A 29 -3.53 -18.78 -6.48
C ASP A 29 -1.99 -18.74 -6.61
N ALA A 30 -1.55 -17.90 -7.55
CA ALA A 30 -0.23 -17.93 -8.14
C ALA A 30 0.61 -16.80 -7.54
N MET A 31 1.70 -17.17 -6.88
CA MET A 31 2.57 -16.27 -6.12
C MET A 31 3.58 -15.63 -7.06
N ASP A 32 3.05 -14.97 -8.08
CA ASP A 32 3.82 -14.45 -9.19
C ASP A 32 3.42 -13.01 -9.46
N SER A 33 4.36 -12.21 -9.96
CA SER A 33 4.16 -10.81 -10.28
C SER A 33 4.76 -10.53 -11.64
N LEU A 34 3.98 -9.91 -12.52
CA LEU A 34 4.39 -9.62 -13.88
C LEU A 34 5.50 -8.56 -13.90
N ILE A 35 6.64 -8.95 -14.45
CA ILE A 35 7.79 -8.07 -14.70
C ILE A 35 7.54 -7.24 -15.98
N GLY A 36 6.85 -7.83 -16.96
CA GLY A 36 6.49 -7.20 -18.23
C GLY A 36 6.11 -8.22 -19.30
N PHE A 37 5.93 -7.78 -20.54
CA PHE A 37 5.59 -8.68 -21.63
C PHE A 37 6.29 -8.35 -22.95
N ALA A 38 6.46 -9.36 -23.79
CA ALA A 38 6.87 -9.23 -25.18
C ALA A 38 5.70 -9.60 -26.11
N TYR A 39 5.50 -8.79 -27.15
CA TYR A 39 4.45 -8.99 -28.13
C TYR A 39 5.04 -9.32 -29.51
N ASP A 40 4.79 -10.54 -29.98
CA ASP A 40 5.06 -10.97 -31.35
C ASP A 40 3.88 -10.55 -32.24
N GLN A 41 3.99 -9.37 -32.84
CA GLN A 41 2.98 -8.84 -33.76
C GLN A 41 2.80 -9.70 -35.03
N GLN A 42 3.81 -10.46 -35.45
CA GLN A 42 3.70 -11.29 -36.66
C GLN A 42 2.82 -12.51 -36.42
N GLN A 43 2.89 -13.08 -35.20
CA GLN A 43 2.10 -14.24 -34.79
C GLN A 43 0.83 -13.86 -34.03
N GLY A 44 0.71 -12.62 -33.56
CA GLY A 44 -0.36 -12.19 -32.68
C GLY A 44 -0.29 -12.88 -31.32
N LYS A 45 0.92 -13.08 -30.79
CA LYS A 45 1.17 -13.84 -29.56
C LYS A 45 1.86 -12.96 -28.52
N ILE A 46 1.42 -13.06 -27.27
CA ILE A 46 1.94 -12.34 -26.11
C ILE A 46 2.66 -13.33 -25.20
N TYR A 47 3.79 -12.89 -24.65
CA TYR A 47 4.61 -13.60 -23.68
C TYR A 47 4.74 -12.69 -22.47
N ALA A 48 3.97 -12.94 -21.42
CA ALA A 48 4.04 -12.19 -20.17
C ALA A 48 4.96 -12.94 -19.20
N LEU A 49 5.98 -12.26 -18.70
CA LEU A 49 6.99 -12.81 -17.81
C LEU A 49 6.66 -12.41 -16.37
N GLY A 50 6.52 -13.42 -15.50
CA GLY A 50 6.59 -13.27 -14.07
C GLY A 50 7.97 -13.61 -13.51
N HIS A 51 8.10 -13.65 -12.19
CA HIS A 51 9.32 -14.08 -11.50
C HIS A 51 9.52 -15.59 -11.60
N GLU A 52 8.44 -16.36 -11.49
CA GLU A 52 8.50 -17.84 -11.46
C GLU A 52 7.88 -18.48 -12.69
N GLN A 53 6.98 -17.77 -13.37
CA GLN A 53 6.22 -18.33 -14.47
C GLN A 53 6.32 -17.44 -15.72
N LEU A 54 6.13 -18.08 -16.87
CA LEU A 54 5.90 -17.41 -18.13
C LEU A 54 4.50 -17.76 -18.61
N TYR A 55 3.72 -16.75 -18.97
CA TYR A 55 2.39 -16.92 -19.54
C TYR A 55 2.42 -16.61 -21.02
N THR A 56 1.90 -17.51 -21.84
CA THR A 56 1.77 -17.28 -23.28
C THR A 56 0.31 -17.30 -23.69
N MET A 57 -0.10 -16.36 -24.52
CA MET A 57 -1.50 -16.21 -24.96
C MET A 57 -1.59 -15.56 -26.34
N ASN A 58 -2.73 -15.70 -27.00
CA ASN A 58 -3.04 -14.95 -28.20
C ASN A 58 -3.35 -13.48 -27.85
N GLU A 59 -3.27 -12.59 -28.84
CA GLU A 59 -3.54 -11.14 -28.67
C GLU A 59 -4.95 -10.84 -28.11
N ASP A 60 -5.91 -11.73 -28.32
CA ASP A 60 -7.27 -11.61 -27.78
C ASP A 60 -7.44 -12.24 -26.37
N GLY A 61 -6.34 -12.62 -25.72
CA GLY A 61 -6.33 -13.28 -24.41
C GLY A 61 -6.75 -14.76 -24.47
N SER A 62 -6.98 -15.33 -25.65
CA SER A 62 -7.30 -16.75 -25.78
C SER A 62 -6.07 -17.65 -25.68
N GLU A 63 -6.32 -18.94 -25.41
CA GLU A 63 -5.27 -19.98 -25.37
C GLU A 63 -4.14 -19.69 -24.37
N VAL A 64 -4.48 -19.11 -23.21
CA VAL A 64 -3.52 -18.91 -22.11
C VAL A 64 -2.89 -20.25 -21.73
N GLN A 65 -1.56 -20.28 -21.73
CA GLN A 65 -0.73 -21.37 -21.25
C GLN A 65 0.27 -20.83 -20.24
N THR A 66 0.35 -21.49 -19.09
CA THR A 66 1.31 -21.22 -18.03
C THR A 66 2.49 -22.17 -18.16
N TRP A 67 3.68 -21.64 -18.00
CA TRP A 67 4.94 -22.37 -18.04
C TRP A 67 5.75 -22.06 -16.79
N GLU A 68 6.08 -23.07 -16.01
CA GLU A 68 7.00 -22.91 -14.87
C GLU A 68 8.41 -22.65 -15.42
N ILE A 69 9.09 -21.61 -14.93
CA ILE A 69 10.47 -21.33 -15.32
C ILE A 69 11.35 -22.39 -14.68
N ALA A 70 12.00 -23.21 -15.50
CA ALA A 70 12.84 -24.29 -15.01
C ALA A 70 14.03 -23.72 -14.21
N PRO A 71 14.39 -24.33 -13.06
CA PRO A 71 15.53 -23.90 -12.27
C PRO A 71 16.81 -23.82 -13.11
N TYR A 72 17.56 -22.74 -12.96
CA TYR A 72 18.82 -22.56 -13.66
C TYR A 72 19.93 -23.40 -13.02
N ASP A 73 20.68 -24.17 -13.82
CA ASP A 73 21.77 -25.02 -13.33
C ASP A 73 23.01 -24.17 -12.96
N LEU A 74 23.12 -23.83 -11.69
CA LEU A 74 24.26 -23.09 -11.11
C LEU A 74 25.46 -24.01 -10.80
N GLY A 75 25.32 -25.33 -10.98
CA GLY A 75 26.35 -26.32 -10.77
C GLY A 75 26.94 -26.31 -9.36
N GLU A 76 28.26 -26.17 -9.26
CA GLU A 76 28.96 -26.14 -7.96
C GLU A 76 28.63 -24.90 -7.11
N ASN A 77 27.93 -23.90 -7.66
CA ASN A 77 27.59 -22.64 -6.99
C ASN A 77 26.12 -22.58 -6.51
N GLU A 78 25.38 -23.68 -6.48
CA GLU A 78 23.97 -23.69 -6.01
C GLU A 78 23.80 -23.14 -4.57
N GLY A 79 24.85 -23.22 -3.72
CA GLY A 79 24.78 -22.76 -2.34
C GLY A 79 24.83 -21.24 -2.14
N ASN A 80 25.36 -20.49 -3.12
CA ASN A 80 25.60 -19.05 -3.03
C ASN A 80 25.34 -18.30 -4.35
N GLY A 81 24.74 -18.98 -5.33
CA GLY A 81 24.41 -18.45 -6.64
C GLY A 81 22.91 -18.19 -6.79
N TYR A 82 22.57 -17.17 -7.57
CA TYR A 82 21.20 -16.76 -7.86
C TYR A 82 21.07 -16.45 -9.34
N PHE A 83 19.96 -16.89 -9.95
CA PHE A 83 19.62 -16.55 -11.33
C PHE A 83 18.47 -15.54 -11.32
N ASN A 84 18.76 -14.31 -11.75
CA ASN A 84 17.79 -13.22 -11.70
C ASN A 84 17.25 -12.93 -13.11
N VAL A 85 15.93 -12.94 -13.24
CA VAL A 85 15.22 -12.44 -14.42
C VAL A 85 14.95 -10.94 -14.27
N SER A 86 15.18 -10.16 -15.32
CA SER A 86 15.11 -8.68 -15.26
C SER A 86 14.17 -8.08 -16.31
N GLY A 87 13.76 -8.84 -17.32
CA GLY A 87 12.77 -8.38 -18.30
C GLY A 87 12.66 -9.30 -19.50
N ILE A 88 11.72 -8.97 -20.39
CA ILE A 88 11.43 -9.75 -21.61
C ILE A 88 11.33 -8.81 -22.80
N CYS A 89 11.81 -9.24 -23.97
CA CYS A 89 11.77 -8.43 -25.19
C CYS A 89 11.58 -9.29 -26.46
N TYR A 90 11.13 -8.65 -27.55
CA TYR A 90 11.02 -9.27 -28.87
C TYR A 90 12.07 -8.74 -29.85
N LEU A 91 13.15 -9.49 -30.06
CA LEU A 91 14.32 -9.08 -30.84
C LEU A 91 14.62 -10.08 -31.98
N GLN A 92 15.03 -9.62 -33.16
CA GLN A 92 15.47 -10.49 -34.28
C GLN A 92 14.52 -11.68 -34.61
N ASP A 93 13.20 -11.43 -34.63
CA ASP A 93 12.16 -12.45 -34.88
C ASP A 93 12.07 -13.55 -33.78
N GLY A 94 12.46 -13.24 -32.54
CA GLY A 94 12.37 -14.14 -31.40
C GLY A 94 12.11 -13.41 -30.08
N VAL A 95 11.64 -14.16 -29.07
CA VAL A 95 11.42 -13.67 -27.71
C VAL A 95 12.61 -14.06 -26.83
N TYR A 96 13.10 -13.10 -26.05
CA TYR A 96 14.23 -13.29 -25.16
C TYR A 96 13.94 -12.73 -23.78
N VAL A 97 14.48 -13.39 -22.74
CA VAL A 97 14.48 -12.91 -21.37
C VAL A 97 15.87 -12.34 -21.05
N LEU A 98 15.92 -11.11 -20.55
CA LEU A 98 17.13 -10.55 -19.97
C LEU A 98 17.29 -11.12 -18.56
N ALA A 99 18.38 -11.82 -18.32
CA ALA A 99 18.66 -12.47 -17.05
C ALA A 99 20.17 -12.68 -16.85
N GLY A 100 20.56 -13.07 -15.65
CA GLY A 100 21.93 -13.50 -15.37
C GLY A 100 22.10 -14.28 -14.08
N ALA A 101 23.04 -15.22 -14.09
CA ALA A 101 23.52 -15.93 -12.92
C ALA A 101 24.61 -15.14 -12.19
N THR A 102 24.38 -14.84 -10.92
CA THR A 102 25.34 -14.18 -10.02
C THR A 102 25.73 -15.14 -8.91
N VAL A 103 27.01 -15.16 -8.54
CA VAL A 103 27.52 -15.89 -7.36
C VAL A 103 28.10 -14.90 -6.38
N TYR A 104 27.70 -14.99 -5.12
CA TYR A 104 28.21 -14.16 -4.03
C TYR A 104 29.22 -14.95 -3.20
N GLU A 105 30.22 -14.27 -2.64
CA GLU A 105 31.01 -14.84 -1.56
C GLU A 105 30.12 -15.08 -0.32
N ASP A 106 30.51 -16.00 0.57
CA ASP A 106 29.67 -16.42 1.72
C ASP A 106 29.31 -15.26 2.66
N ASP A 107 30.16 -14.24 2.77
CA ASP A 107 29.92 -13.02 3.53
C ASP A 107 29.29 -11.88 2.71
N GLN A 108 28.90 -12.16 1.46
CA GLN A 108 28.43 -11.22 0.44
C GLN A 108 29.39 -10.06 0.14
N SER A 109 30.67 -10.16 0.49
CA SER A 109 31.63 -9.06 0.25
C SER A 109 32.05 -8.87 -1.19
N ASP A 110 31.80 -9.87 -2.04
CA ASP A 110 32.07 -9.82 -3.47
C ASP A 110 31.00 -10.59 -4.24
N ALA A 111 30.84 -10.24 -5.51
CA ALA A 111 29.93 -10.88 -6.43
C ALA A 111 30.61 -11.15 -7.77
N ARG A 112 30.22 -12.23 -8.44
CA ARG A 112 30.71 -12.57 -9.78
C ARG A 112 29.57 -13.04 -10.66
N LEU A 113 29.47 -12.47 -11.86
CA LEU A 113 28.55 -12.96 -12.88
C LEU A 113 29.11 -14.24 -13.53
N LEU A 114 28.34 -15.34 -13.50
CA LEU A 114 28.63 -16.55 -14.28
C LEU A 114 28.25 -16.34 -15.74
N ASP A 115 27.09 -15.72 -15.94
CA ASP A 115 26.58 -15.27 -17.21
C ASP A 115 25.65 -14.08 -16.99
N TYR A 116 25.43 -13.34 -18.07
CA TYR A 116 24.47 -12.25 -18.14
C TYR A 116 24.12 -12.01 -19.60
N GLY A 117 22.84 -11.75 -19.88
CA GLY A 117 22.39 -11.33 -21.20
C GLY A 117 21.03 -11.90 -21.59
N LEU A 118 20.83 -12.09 -22.89
CA LEU A 118 19.55 -12.53 -23.44
C LEU A 118 19.47 -14.04 -23.56
N HIS A 119 18.47 -14.61 -22.90
CA HIS A 119 18.15 -16.02 -22.86
C HIS A 119 16.98 -16.33 -23.79
N ALA A 120 17.16 -17.31 -24.66
CA ALA A 120 16.09 -17.82 -25.51
C ALA A 120 15.17 -18.75 -24.69
N LEU A 121 13.89 -18.74 -25.05
CA LEU A 121 12.89 -19.61 -24.44
C LEU A 121 12.93 -21.01 -25.08
N ALA A 122 13.18 -22.04 -24.28
CA ALA A 122 13.11 -23.44 -24.70
C ALA A 122 11.98 -24.15 -23.94
N PHE A 123 10.88 -24.44 -24.64
CA PHE A 123 9.67 -25.03 -24.06
C PHE A 123 9.74 -26.56 -23.99
N ASP A 124 9.36 -27.12 -22.85
CA ASP A 124 9.04 -28.54 -22.70
C ASP A 124 7.52 -28.69 -22.50
N GLU A 125 6.81 -28.97 -23.59
CA GLU A 125 5.35 -29.14 -23.59
C GLU A 125 4.87 -30.34 -22.73
N GLU A 126 5.71 -31.36 -22.52
CA GLU A 126 5.33 -32.52 -21.70
C GLU A 126 5.48 -32.22 -20.21
N ALA A 127 6.49 -31.43 -19.83
CA ALA A 127 6.73 -31.01 -18.45
C ALA A 127 5.91 -29.77 -18.06
N GLY A 128 5.46 -28.96 -19.02
CA GLY A 128 4.82 -27.67 -18.75
C GLY A 128 5.80 -26.60 -18.27
N THR A 129 7.07 -26.73 -18.64
CA THR A 129 8.15 -25.83 -18.19
C THR A 129 8.78 -25.08 -19.36
N VAL A 130 9.46 -23.98 -19.05
CA VAL A 130 10.31 -23.24 -19.98
C VAL A 130 11.69 -23.05 -19.37
N SER A 131 12.73 -23.50 -20.07
CA SER A 131 14.12 -23.23 -19.67
C SER A 131 14.64 -22.00 -20.38
N LEU A 132 15.44 -21.21 -19.66
CA LEU A 132 16.08 -20.00 -20.15
C LEU A 132 17.51 -20.33 -20.60
N GLU A 133 17.75 -20.38 -21.91
CA GLU A 133 19.06 -20.75 -22.47
C GLU A 133 19.81 -19.51 -22.97
N LEU A 134 21.00 -19.22 -22.40
CA LEU A 134 21.78 -18.05 -22.79
C LEU A 134 22.09 -18.08 -24.30
N ALA A 135 21.53 -17.10 -25.03
CA ALA A 135 21.63 -17.00 -26.48
C ALA A 135 22.57 -15.86 -26.92
N MET A 136 22.54 -14.74 -26.21
CA MET A 136 23.41 -13.58 -26.46
C MET A 136 23.99 -13.07 -25.14
N ALA A 137 25.24 -13.45 -24.89
CA ALA A 137 25.99 -13.00 -23.71
C ALA A 137 26.35 -11.52 -23.80
N ILE A 138 26.24 -10.82 -22.69
CA ILE A 138 26.61 -9.41 -22.53
C ILE A 138 27.59 -9.30 -21.36
N ASP A 139 28.67 -8.55 -21.56
CA ASP A 139 29.60 -8.20 -20.49
C ASP A 139 28.92 -7.26 -19.48
N GLY A 140 28.58 -7.81 -18.30
CA GLY A 140 27.88 -7.12 -17.21
C GLY A 140 28.76 -6.81 -16.00
N GLU A 141 30.09 -7.00 -16.08
CA GLU A 141 30.99 -6.83 -14.92
C GLU A 141 30.91 -5.42 -14.30
N ASN A 142 30.58 -4.40 -15.10
CA ASN A 142 30.42 -3.03 -14.61
C ASN A 142 29.10 -2.78 -13.85
N PHE A 143 28.27 -3.81 -13.67
CA PHE A 143 27.02 -3.73 -12.90
C PHE A 143 27.19 -4.19 -11.45
N ILE A 144 28.34 -4.75 -11.09
CA ILE A 144 28.62 -5.12 -9.70
C ILE A 144 28.98 -3.85 -8.92
N GLU A 145 28.21 -3.58 -7.87
CA GLU A 145 28.38 -2.45 -6.97
C GLU A 145 28.65 -2.94 -5.54
N TYR A 146 29.19 -2.05 -4.70
CA TYR A 146 29.60 -2.37 -3.33
C TYR A 146 29.05 -1.35 -2.33
N GLU A 147 28.06 -1.73 -1.53
CA GLU A 147 27.53 -0.93 -0.41
C GLU A 147 28.19 -1.34 0.91
N GLY A 148 29.15 -0.55 1.36
CA GLY A 148 29.94 -0.89 2.55
C GLY A 148 30.77 -2.15 2.30
N ASP A 149 30.43 -3.22 3.01
CA ASP A 149 31.06 -4.54 2.88
C ASP A 149 30.17 -5.54 2.10
N TYR A 150 29.10 -5.10 1.43
CA TYR A 150 28.18 -5.96 0.65
C TYR A 150 28.27 -5.66 -0.85
N ALA A 151 28.27 -6.70 -1.68
CA ALA A 151 28.22 -6.61 -3.13
C ALA A 151 26.80 -6.90 -3.66
N TYR A 152 26.38 -6.18 -4.70
CA TYR A 152 25.11 -6.44 -5.40
C TYR A 152 25.24 -6.14 -6.90
N VAL A 153 24.29 -6.61 -7.72
CA VAL A 153 24.31 -6.42 -9.17
C VAL A 153 23.16 -5.51 -9.59
N ALA A 154 23.48 -4.36 -10.19
CA ALA A 154 22.53 -3.42 -10.73
C ALA A 154 22.01 -3.90 -12.10
N THR A 155 20.81 -4.47 -12.15
CA THR A 155 20.17 -4.83 -13.41
C THR A 155 19.26 -3.72 -13.92
N PRO A 156 19.13 -3.56 -15.24
CA PRO A 156 18.21 -2.56 -15.80
C PRO A 156 16.76 -2.95 -15.52
N SER A 157 16.01 -2.01 -14.99
CA SER A 157 14.55 -2.07 -14.92
C SER A 157 13.93 -1.82 -16.30
N GLN A 158 12.88 -2.60 -16.62
CA GLN A 158 11.98 -2.41 -17.77
C GLN A 158 12.70 -2.08 -19.10
N PRO A 159 13.55 -2.99 -19.62
CA PRO A 159 14.34 -2.70 -20.81
C PRO A 159 13.47 -2.45 -22.04
N VAL A 160 13.61 -1.29 -22.67
CA VAL A 160 12.98 -0.94 -23.93
C VAL A 160 13.90 -1.21 -25.11
N GLN A 161 13.32 -1.64 -26.23
CA GLN A 161 14.07 -1.99 -27.43
C GLN A 161 14.08 -0.87 -28.46
N MET A 162 15.27 -0.59 -29.01
CA MET A 162 15.44 0.33 -30.12
C MET A 162 16.66 -0.03 -30.96
N ASP A 163 16.52 -0.04 -32.29
CA ASP A 163 17.60 -0.28 -33.26
C ASP A 163 18.46 -1.54 -32.98
N GLY A 164 17.83 -2.58 -32.42
CA GLY A 164 18.49 -3.85 -32.10
C GLY A 164 19.28 -3.85 -30.79
N LYS A 165 19.20 -2.78 -30.01
CA LYS A 165 19.75 -2.64 -28.66
C LYS A 165 18.63 -2.60 -27.62
N LEU A 166 18.99 -2.85 -26.36
CA LEU A 166 18.11 -2.68 -25.22
C LEU A 166 18.61 -1.53 -24.35
N TYR A 167 17.66 -0.77 -23.83
CA TYR A 167 17.91 0.36 -22.98
C TYR A 167 17.10 0.20 -21.71
N GLY A 168 17.69 0.35 -20.54
CA GLY A 168 16.99 0.25 -19.27
C GLY A 168 17.57 1.21 -18.25
N MET A 169 16.79 1.54 -17.23
CA MET A 169 17.27 2.38 -16.13
C MET A 169 17.77 1.51 -14.99
N ALA A 170 18.90 1.88 -14.40
CA ALA A 170 19.38 1.31 -13.15
C ALA A 170 19.67 2.43 -12.15
N TYR A 171 19.19 2.23 -10.92
CA TYR A 171 19.50 3.09 -9.79
C TYR A 171 20.80 2.59 -9.18
N MET A 172 21.89 3.23 -9.56
CA MET A 172 23.24 2.88 -9.12
C MET A 172 23.63 3.71 -7.89
N MET A 173 24.65 3.29 -7.15
CA MET A 173 25.09 4.01 -5.93
C MET A 173 25.52 5.45 -6.17
N ASN A 174 25.99 5.75 -7.38
CA ASN A 174 26.41 7.09 -7.80
C ASN A 174 25.30 7.92 -8.47
N GLY A 175 24.07 7.40 -8.51
CA GLY A 175 22.92 8.03 -9.12
C GLY A 175 22.27 7.17 -10.21
N THR A 176 21.32 7.75 -10.92
CA THR A 176 20.56 7.06 -11.97
C THR A 176 21.40 6.94 -13.24
N SER A 177 21.45 5.73 -13.81
CA SER A 177 22.16 5.47 -15.07
C SER A 177 21.25 4.81 -16.10
N LEU A 178 21.42 5.22 -17.36
CA LEU A 178 20.91 4.51 -18.52
C LEU A 178 21.90 3.39 -18.87
N ILE A 179 21.41 2.16 -18.85
CA ILE A 179 22.12 0.98 -19.33
C ILE A 179 21.77 0.77 -20.81
N CYS A 180 22.77 0.82 -21.68
CA CYS A 180 22.67 0.46 -23.10
C CYS A 180 23.30 -0.91 -23.33
N LEU A 181 22.48 -1.92 -23.59
CA LEU A 181 22.91 -3.27 -23.93
C LEU A 181 22.93 -3.44 -25.46
N ASP A 182 24.08 -3.87 -26.00
CA ASP A 182 24.23 -4.23 -27.40
C ASP A 182 24.45 -5.76 -27.52
N PRO A 183 23.38 -6.55 -27.74
CA PRO A 183 23.48 -8.00 -27.86
C PRO A 183 24.32 -8.46 -29.06
N ALA A 184 24.42 -7.64 -30.11
CA ALA A 184 25.21 -8.00 -31.30
C ALA A 184 26.71 -7.81 -31.05
N ALA A 185 27.10 -6.84 -30.23
CA ALA A 185 28.47 -6.62 -29.79
C ALA A 185 28.85 -7.42 -28.54
N GLY A 186 27.86 -7.85 -27.75
CA GLY A 186 28.05 -8.50 -26.45
C GLY A 186 28.56 -7.54 -25.38
N SER A 187 28.17 -6.26 -25.45
CA SER A 187 28.69 -5.20 -24.58
C SER A 187 27.58 -4.40 -23.92
N ALA A 188 27.85 -3.90 -22.72
CA ALA A 188 27.05 -2.89 -22.05
C ALA A 188 27.80 -1.56 -21.93
N GLU A 189 27.07 -0.46 -22.09
CA GLU A 189 27.56 0.90 -21.84
C GLU A 189 26.64 1.58 -20.83
N LEU A 190 27.25 2.37 -19.93
CA LEU A 190 26.54 3.17 -18.93
C LEU A 190 26.60 4.65 -19.31
N LEU A 191 25.48 5.33 -19.16
CA LEU A 191 25.36 6.77 -19.34
C LEU A 191 24.69 7.36 -18.09
N GLU A 192 25.36 8.30 -17.42
CA GLU A 192 24.79 9.03 -16.28
C GLU A 192 23.53 9.80 -16.70
N MET A 193 22.48 9.72 -15.88
CA MET A 193 21.20 10.40 -16.07
C MET A 193 20.89 11.32 -14.89
N ASP A 194 19.88 12.16 -15.05
CA ASP A 194 19.33 12.93 -13.93
C ASP A 194 18.64 11.97 -12.95
N ASP A 195 18.90 12.10 -11.65
CA ASP A 195 18.29 11.26 -10.61
C ASP A 195 16.77 11.37 -10.55
N SER A 196 16.20 12.44 -11.12
CA SER A 196 14.76 12.66 -11.21
C SER A 196 14.13 12.02 -12.45
N THR A 197 14.92 11.31 -13.28
CA THR A 197 14.40 10.53 -14.41
C THR A 197 13.51 9.41 -13.87
N GLN A 198 12.29 9.30 -14.42
CA GLN A 198 11.29 8.33 -14.00
C GLN A 198 11.13 7.19 -14.99
N SER A 199 11.32 7.46 -16.28
CA SER A 199 11.10 6.46 -17.32
C SER A 199 11.86 6.79 -18.59
N ILE A 200 12.17 5.74 -19.35
CA ILE A 200 12.68 5.82 -20.71
C ILE A 200 11.73 5.11 -21.66
N LEU A 201 11.46 5.72 -22.82
CA LEU A 201 10.56 5.16 -23.82
C LEU A 201 11.23 5.13 -25.19
N PRO A 202 10.93 4.14 -26.05
CA PRO A 202 11.43 4.14 -27.42
C PRO A 202 10.86 5.33 -28.19
N TYR A 203 11.70 6.00 -29.00
CA TYR A 203 11.29 7.12 -29.85
C TYR A 203 11.76 6.91 -31.30
N LYS A 204 11.32 7.81 -32.19
CA LYS A 204 11.66 7.77 -33.61
C LYS A 204 13.12 8.13 -33.86
N GLU A 205 13.63 7.71 -35.02
CA GLU A 205 14.97 8.09 -35.53
C GLU A 205 16.15 7.64 -34.64
N GLY A 206 16.01 6.52 -33.93
CA GLY A 206 17.09 5.97 -33.09
C GLY A 206 17.37 6.80 -31.84
N LYS A 207 16.32 7.45 -31.29
CA LYS A 207 16.34 8.24 -30.06
C LYS A 207 15.42 7.62 -29.01
N LEU A 208 15.59 8.03 -27.76
CA LEU A 208 14.69 7.70 -26.67
C LEU A 208 13.91 8.94 -26.23
N LEU A 209 12.80 8.75 -25.51
CA LEU A 209 12.28 9.78 -24.63
C LEU A 209 12.77 9.51 -23.21
N ALA A 210 13.29 10.53 -22.55
CA ALA A 210 13.56 10.52 -21.11
C ALA A 210 12.51 11.39 -20.41
N VAL A 211 11.75 10.78 -19.49
CA VAL A 211 10.70 11.44 -18.73
C VAL A 211 11.26 11.79 -17.35
N ILE A 212 11.25 13.09 -17.01
CA ILE A 212 11.89 13.62 -15.80
C ILE A 212 10.83 14.40 -15.00
N ASN A 213 10.70 14.08 -13.71
CA ASN A 213 9.82 14.82 -12.81
C ASN A 213 10.61 15.89 -12.06
N GLU A 214 10.32 17.16 -12.33
CA GLU A 214 10.89 18.29 -11.60
C GLU A 214 9.94 18.73 -10.49
N TYR A 215 10.42 18.66 -9.25
CA TYR A 215 9.69 19.13 -8.08
C TYR A 215 10.11 20.56 -7.71
N SER A 216 9.14 21.47 -7.69
CA SER A 216 9.31 22.84 -7.22
C SER A 216 8.20 23.18 -6.21
N ASP A 217 7.43 24.25 -6.43
CA ASP A 217 6.16 24.49 -5.73
C ASP A 217 5.05 23.51 -6.17
N SER A 218 5.25 22.85 -7.33
CA SER A 218 4.43 21.76 -7.90
C SER A 218 5.34 20.85 -8.74
N MET A 219 4.86 19.67 -9.14
CA MET A 219 5.58 18.78 -10.04
C MET A 219 5.32 19.13 -11.51
N THR A 220 6.37 19.10 -12.33
CA THR A 220 6.27 19.15 -13.79
C THR A 220 6.94 17.92 -14.39
N MET A 221 6.21 17.16 -15.21
CA MET A 221 6.73 16.06 -16.00
C MET A 221 7.29 16.60 -17.31
N ARG A 222 8.61 16.59 -17.47
CA ARG A 222 9.30 16.96 -18.71
C ARG A 222 9.56 15.72 -19.55
N VAL A 223 9.16 15.78 -20.83
CA VAL A 223 9.45 14.74 -21.80
C VAL A 223 10.54 15.25 -22.72
N ASN A 224 11.72 14.63 -22.67
CA ASN A 224 12.90 15.05 -23.41
C ASN A 224 13.26 14.00 -24.47
N VAL A 225 13.67 14.43 -25.65
CA VAL A 225 14.33 13.57 -26.63
C VAL A 225 15.77 13.35 -26.17
N LEU A 226 16.15 12.10 -25.94
CA LEU A 226 17.49 11.69 -25.55
C LEU A 226 18.21 11.04 -26.73
N ASP A 227 19.42 11.52 -27.01
CA ASP A 227 20.38 10.85 -27.89
C ASP A 227 21.22 9.86 -27.07
N PRO A 228 20.95 8.54 -27.12
CA PRO A 228 21.70 7.59 -26.30
C PRO A 228 23.18 7.47 -26.70
N ALA A 229 23.58 7.97 -27.89
CA ALA A 229 24.98 7.92 -28.32
C ALA A 229 25.83 9.06 -27.75
N THR A 230 25.22 10.17 -27.35
CA THR A 230 25.94 11.35 -26.82
C THR A 230 25.53 11.74 -25.40
N GLY A 231 24.35 11.29 -24.97
CA GLY A 231 23.68 11.74 -23.74
C GLY A 231 23.04 13.13 -23.86
N ASP A 232 23.01 13.72 -25.05
CA ASP A 232 22.36 15.02 -25.25
C ASP A 232 20.83 14.87 -25.11
N MET A 233 20.22 15.79 -24.36
CA MET A 233 18.77 15.87 -24.17
C MET A 233 18.23 17.20 -24.71
N GLU A 234 17.11 17.13 -25.41
CA GLU A 234 16.33 18.29 -25.87
C GLU A 234 14.87 18.13 -25.42
N GLU A 235 14.32 19.14 -24.72
CA GLU A 235 12.93 19.12 -24.29
C GLU A 235 11.99 19.04 -25.50
N LEU A 236 11.10 18.05 -25.49
CA LEU A 236 10.04 17.89 -26.48
C LEU A 236 8.80 18.69 -26.06
N PHE A 237 8.34 18.47 -24.83
CA PHE A 237 7.29 19.24 -24.16
C PHE A 237 7.34 19.00 -22.65
N ALA A 238 6.53 19.76 -21.91
CA ALA A 238 6.35 19.58 -20.48
C ALA A 238 4.85 19.54 -20.13
N LEU A 239 4.50 18.70 -19.17
CA LEU A 239 3.17 18.59 -18.58
C LEU A 239 3.27 19.02 -17.13
N GLY A 240 2.57 20.09 -16.76
CA GLY A 240 2.43 20.47 -15.36
C GLY A 240 1.44 19.56 -14.62
N GLU A 241 1.15 19.91 -13.38
CA GLU A 241 0.08 19.31 -12.60
C GLU A 241 -1.27 19.36 -13.35
N VAL A 242 -1.94 18.23 -13.44
CA VAL A 242 -3.26 18.10 -14.08
C VAL A 242 -4.26 17.68 -13.01
N ALA A 243 -5.29 18.50 -12.76
CA ALA A 243 -6.35 18.21 -11.79
C ALA A 243 -5.86 17.90 -10.35
N ASN A 244 -4.79 18.57 -9.92
CA ASN A 244 -4.11 18.36 -8.64
C ASN A 244 -3.47 16.96 -8.49
N MET A 245 -3.12 16.32 -9.62
CA MET A 245 -2.46 15.03 -9.65
C MET A 245 -1.29 15.03 -10.62
N TYR A 246 -0.35 14.14 -10.35
CA TYR A 246 0.88 13.97 -11.09
C TYR A 246 0.69 13.01 -12.27
N PRO A 247 0.93 13.45 -13.51
CA PRO A 247 0.85 12.54 -14.65
C PRO A 247 1.95 11.48 -14.58
N THR A 248 1.60 10.24 -14.94
CA THR A 248 2.53 9.10 -14.98
C THR A 248 2.72 8.64 -16.42
N PRO A 249 3.96 8.49 -16.94
CA PRO A 249 4.17 8.06 -18.32
C PRO A 249 3.69 6.61 -18.52
N VAL A 250 3.01 6.35 -19.64
CA VAL A 250 2.53 5.00 -20.01
C VAL A 250 3.37 4.44 -21.15
N GLY A 251 3.59 5.25 -22.20
CA GLY A 251 4.38 4.81 -23.33
C GLY A 251 4.26 5.71 -24.55
N TYR A 252 4.96 5.33 -25.63
CA TYR A 252 4.97 6.08 -26.87
C TYR A 252 4.71 5.17 -28.08
N ASP A 253 3.74 5.56 -28.92
CA ASP A 253 3.49 4.91 -30.21
C ASP A 253 4.11 5.74 -31.34
N ALA A 254 5.17 5.19 -31.94
CA ALA A 254 5.86 5.81 -33.06
C ALA A 254 5.03 5.85 -34.36
N GLN A 255 4.03 4.97 -34.54
CA GLN A 255 3.21 4.96 -35.75
C GLN A 255 2.21 6.12 -35.77
N SER A 256 1.57 6.40 -34.64
CA SER A 256 0.64 7.53 -34.49
C SER A 256 1.28 8.82 -33.99
N ASP A 257 2.60 8.81 -33.70
CA ASP A 257 3.34 9.95 -33.13
C ASP A 257 2.70 10.41 -31.80
N ALA A 258 2.31 9.44 -30.97
CA ALA A 258 1.49 9.65 -29.79
C ALA A 258 2.21 9.24 -28.50
N PHE A 259 2.27 10.16 -27.55
CA PHE A 259 2.69 9.91 -26.18
C PHE A 259 1.46 9.69 -25.29
N TYR A 260 1.48 8.59 -24.54
CA TYR A 260 0.43 8.22 -23.60
C TYR A 260 0.90 8.40 -22.17
N TYR A 261 0.02 8.93 -21.32
CA TYR A 261 0.24 9.07 -19.89
C TYR A 261 -1.06 8.86 -19.14
N GLU A 262 -0.98 8.35 -17.92
CA GLU A 262 -2.09 8.28 -16.99
C GLU A 262 -2.18 9.62 -16.25
N ALA A 263 -3.39 10.14 -16.09
CA ALA A 263 -3.66 11.22 -15.17
C ALA A 263 -5.09 11.13 -14.62
N ASN A 264 -5.20 11.00 -13.30
CA ASN A 264 -6.47 11.01 -12.57
C ASN A 264 -7.48 9.93 -13.02
N GLY A 265 -7.00 8.71 -13.25
CA GLY A 265 -7.78 7.57 -13.72
C GLY A 265 -8.08 7.57 -15.21
N GLU A 266 -7.55 8.53 -15.97
CA GLU A 266 -7.76 8.68 -17.41
C GLU A 266 -6.47 8.39 -18.17
N LEU A 267 -6.58 7.64 -19.26
CA LEU A 267 -5.51 7.48 -20.23
C LEU A 267 -5.54 8.68 -21.19
N MET A 268 -4.51 9.50 -21.11
CA MET A 268 -4.34 10.72 -21.89
C MET A 268 -3.40 10.48 -23.07
N ARG A 269 -3.66 11.17 -24.19
CA ARG A 269 -2.86 11.10 -25.42
C ARG A 269 -2.43 12.49 -25.89
N VAL A 270 -1.13 12.67 -26.13
CA VAL A 270 -0.53 13.84 -26.79
C VAL A 270 -0.02 13.42 -28.15
N VAL A 271 -0.53 14.01 -29.23
CA VAL A 271 -0.09 13.71 -30.61
C VAL A 271 0.86 14.81 -31.09
N GLY A 272 2.02 14.44 -31.61
CA GLY A 272 2.97 15.37 -32.22
C GLY A 272 3.47 16.47 -31.28
N ALA A 273 3.61 16.15 -29.99
CA ALA A 273 3.99 17.09 -28.92
C ALA A 273 3.04 18.29 -28.71
N ASP A 274 1.81 18.23 -29.24
CA ASP A 274 0.80 19.28 -29.03
C ASP A 274 0.03 19.06 -27.72
N VAL A 275 0.63 19.55 -26.62
CA VAL A 275 0.05 19.45 -25.27
C VAL A 275 -1.31 20.15 -25.16
N GLU A 276 -1.54 21.24 -25.91
CA GLU A 276 -2.83 21.95 -25.88
C GLU A 276 -3.97 21.11 -26.48
N ALA A 277 -3.63 20.13 -27.33
CA ALA A 277 -4.54 19.19 -27.95
C ALA A 277 -4.58 17.83 -27.22
N ALA A 278 -4.00 17.71 -26.02
CA ALA A 278 -4.06 16.50 -25.22
C ALA A 278 -5.52 16.07 -25.00
N ALA A 279 -5.80 14.79 -25.23
CA ALA A 279 -7.15 14.24 -25.14
C ALA A 279 -7.17 12.98 -24.27
N SER A 280 -8.19 12.88 -23.42
CA SER A 280 -8.52 11.63 -22.73
C SER A 280 -9.13 10.66 -23.74
N VAL A 281 -8.52 9.48 -23.90
CA VAL A 281 -8.88 8.50 -24.94
C VAL A 281 -9.61 7.27 -24.38
N ALA A 282 -9.39 6.94 -23.11
CA ALA A 282 -10.04 5.85 -22.38
C ALA A 282 -9.89 6.08 -20.87
N ALA A 283 -10.71 5.43 -20.04
CA ALA A 283 -10.36 5.21 -18.64
C ALA A 283 -9.07 4.37 -18.56
N CYS A 284 -8.15 4.74 -17.67
CA CYS A 284 -6.95 3.94 -17.45
C CYS A 284 -7.34 2.72 -16.60
N PRO A 285 -7.08 1.48 -17.05
CA PRO A 285 -7.52 0.30 -16.33
C PRO A 285 -6.66 -0.03 -15.10
N THR A 286 -5.55 0.68 -14.92
CA THR A 286 -4.59 0.47 -13.83
C THR A 286 -3.94 1.80 -13.44
N SER A 287 -3.57 1.93 -12.17
CA SER A 287 -2.87 3.10 -11.64
C SER A 287 -1.35 3.06 -11.87
N TYR A 288 -0.80 1.87 -12.11
CA TYR A 288 0.65 1.65 -12.23
C TYR A 288 1.00 0.82 -13.46
N PRO A 289 0.79 1.36 -14.66
CA PRO A 289 1.17 0.67 -15.89
C PRO A 289 2.70 0.50 -15.93
N ASN A 290 3.17 -0.73 -16.12
CA ASN A 290 4.59 -1.08 -16.10
C ASN A 290 5.15 -1.40 -17.50
N CYS A 291 4.31 -1.78 -18.46
CA CYS A 291 4.73 -2.09 -19.82
C CYS A 291 3.63 -1.74 -20.83
N MET A 292 4.02 -1.33 -22.04
CA MET A 292 3.11 -0.99 -23.13
C MET A 292 3.57 -1.57 -24.47
N ALA A 293 2.62 -2.07 -25.26
CA ALA A 293 2.79 -2.32 -26.69
C ALA A 293 1.56 -1.85 -27.48
N VAL A 294 1.68 -1.76 -28.80
CA VAL A 294 0.55 -1.47 -29.71
C VAL A 294 0.19 -2.74 -30.46
N ALA A 295 -1.05 -3.20 -30.31
CA ALA A 295 -1.59 -4.38 -30.98
C ALA A 295 -1.75 -4.14 -32.50
N ALA A 296 -1.99 -5.21 -33.27
CA ALA A 296 -2.10 -5.13 -34.72
C ALA A 296 -3.33 -4.33 -35.21
N ASP A 297 -4.37 -4.24 -34.40
CA ASP A 297 -5.57 -3.44 -34.66
C ASP A 297 -5.45 -1.97 -34.20
N GLY A 298 -4.36 -1.62 -33.50
CA GLY A 298 -4.08 -0.27 -33.00
C GLY A 298 -4.52 -0.02 -31.55
N ASP A 299 -5.10 -1.02 -30.88
CA ASP A 299 -5.34 -0.96 -29.44
C ASP A 299 -4.02 -1.03 -28.66
N LEU A 300 -4.01 -0.50 -27.44
CA LEU A 300 -2.86 -0.64 -26.54
C LEU A 300 -2.95 -1.94 -25.75
N LEU A 301 -1.82 -2.62 -25.62
CA LEU A 301 -1.61 -3.65 -24.62
C LEU A 301 -0.90 -2.97 -23.45
N LEU A 302 -1.50 -3.01 -22.26
CA LEU A 302 -0.94 -2.44 -21.04
C LEU A 302 -0.86 -3.53 -19.98
N SER A 303 0.26 -3.68 -19.31
CA SER A 303 0.32 -4.48 -18.09
C SER A 303 0.57 -3.61 -16.87
N ASP A 304 0.10 -4.09 -15.74
CA ASP A 304 0.66 -3.77 -14.42
C ASP A 304 1.35 -5.03 -13.87
N TYR A 305 1.49 -5.13 -12.55
CA TYR A 305 2.14 -6.25 -11.88
C TYR A 305 1.28 -7.52 -11.81
N GLU A 306 0.00 -7.46 -12.18
CA GLU A 306 -0.94 -8.58 -12.01
C GLU A 306 -1.75 -8.86 -13.27
N THR A 307 -2.14 -7.82 -14.00
CA THR A 307 -3.09 -7.90 -15.11
C THR A 307 -2.52 -7.29 -16.38
N LEU A 308 -2.73 -8.01 -17.48
CA LEU A 308 -2.56 -7.55 -18.84
C LEU A 308 -3.91 -7.13 -19.41
N TRP A 309 -3.98 -5.90 -19.91
CA TRP A 309 -5.16 -5.24 -20.45
C TRP A 309 -5.01 -4.97 -21.94
N LYS A 310 -6.11 -5.06 -22.68
CA LYS A 310 -6.25 -4.49 -24.03
C LYS A 310 -7.17 -3.27 -23.96
N VAL A 311 -6.67 -2.14 -24.44
CA VAL A 311 -7.31 -0.82 -24.30
C VAL A 311 -7.53 -0.19 -25.67
N ASN A 312 -8.80 -0.01 -26.02
CA ASN A 312 -9.21 0.75 -27.19
C ASN A 312 -9.02 2.24 -26.92
N THR A 313 -8.20 2.89 -27.76
CA THR A 313 -7.86 4.32 -27.64
C THR A 313 -8.51 5.18 -28.72
N ASN A 314 -9.55 4.66 -29.38
CA ASN A 314 -10.35 5.41 -30.35
C ASN A 314 -11.44 6.21 -29.62
N PRO A 315 -11.33 7.55 -29.55
CA PRO A 315 -12.30 8.36 -28.81
C PRO A 315 -13.73 8.29 -29.38
N GLU A 316 -13.88 7.88 -30.65
CA GLU A 316 -15.21 7.71 -31.27
C GLU A 316 -15.91 6.40 -30.86
N GLU A 317 -15.17 5.43 -30.32
CA GLU A 317 -15.68 4.13 -29.86
C GLU A 317 -15.81 4.05 -28.33
N ARG A 318 -15.33 5.07 -27.62
CA ARG A 318 -15.42 5.16 -26.16
C ARG A 318 -16.89 5.18 -25.69
N PRO A 319 -17.26 4.42 -24.64
CA PRO A 319 -18.62 4.41 -24.12
C PRO A 319 -19.17 5.81 -23.80
N GLU A 320 -20.43 6.07 -24.18
CA GLU A 320 -21.08 7.36 -23.90
C GLU A 320 -21.36 7.54 -22.40
N ALA A 321 -21.68 6.45 -21.69
CA ALA A 321 -21.90 6.44 -20.26
C ALA A 321 -20.57 6.24 -19.52
N ARG A 322 -20.29 7.13 -18.57
CA ARG A 322 -19.10 7.07 -17.73
C ARG A 322 -19.50 7.25 -16.28
N LEU A 323 -18.94 6.41 -15.42
CA LEU A 323 -19.08 6.52 -13.96
C LEU A 323 -17.72 6.95 -13.40
N ILE A 324 -17.65 8.13 -12.78
CA ILE A 324 -16.42 8.65 -12.18
C ILE A 324 -16.47 8.37 -10.68
N VAL A 325 -15.54 7.56 -10.21
CA VAL A 325 -15.48 7.04 -8.84
C VAL A 325 -14.20 7.56 -8.20
N GLN A 326 -14.31 8.24 -7.06
CA GLN A 326 -13.14 8.60 -6.28
C GLN A 326 -12.51 7.33 -5.67
N TYR A 327 -11.30 7.01 -6.11
CA TYR A 327 -10.60 5.78 -5.79
C TYR A 327 -10.00 5.79 -4.37
N ASN A 328 -9.23 6.83 -4.02
CA ASN A 328 -8.49 6.94 -2.75
C ASN A 328 -7.71 5.68 -2.34
N TYR A 329 -7.24 4.87 -3.30
CA TYR A 329 -6.52 3.63 -3.03
C TYR A 329 -7.32 2.58 -2.22
N ASN A 330 -8.65 2.65 -2.23
CA ASN A 330 -9.48 1.67 -1.54
C ASN A 330 -9.67 0.42 -2.41
N SER A 331 -9.25 -0.73 -1.88
CA SER A 331 -9.27 -2.02 -2.58
C SER A 331 -10.68 -2.49 -2.95
N ALA A 332 -11.67 -2.31 -2.07
CA ALA A 332 -13.05 -2.69 -2.34
C ALA A 332 -13.64 -1.89 -3.52
N MET A 333 -13.33 -0.59 -3.59
CA MET A 333 -13.73 0.26 -4.71
C MET A 333 -13.06 -0.14 -6.02
N GLU A 334 -11.81 -0.60 -6.01
CA GLU A 334 -11.11 -1.10 -7.20
C GLU A 334 -11.64 -2.47 -7.66
N ALA A 335 -11.78 -3.42 -6.74
CA ALA A 335 -12.34 -4.74 -7.03
C ALA A 335 -13.78 -4.66 -7.57
N ALA A 336 -14.58 -3.71 -7.05
CA ALA A 336 -15.95 -3.46 -7.53
C ALA A 336 -16.01 -3.14 -9.03
N ARG A 337 -14.97 -2.48 -9.57
CA ARG A 337 -14.91 -2.11 -10.99
C ARG A 337 -15.05 -3.34 -11.89
N VAL A 338 -14.37 -4.44 -11.56
CA VAL A 338 -14.40 -5.67 -12.36
C VAL A 338 -15.81 -6.26 -12.38
N ALA A 339 -16.41 -6.46 -11.20
CA ALA A 339 -17.76 -7.01 -11.08
C ALA A 339 -18.80 -6.11 -11.78
N PHE A 340 -18.69 -4.80 -11.60
CA PHE A 340 -19.59 -3.82 -12.20
C PHE A 340 -19.46 -3.80 -13.74
N GLN A 341 -18.25 -3.73 -14.28
CA GLN A 341 -18.03 -3.69 -15.73
C GLN A 341 -18.44 -5.00 -16.43
N GLN A 342 -18.43 -6.14 -15.73
CA GLN A 342 -19.00 -7.39 -16.25
C GLN A 342 -20.53 -7.32 -16.42
N ALA A 343 -21.22 -6.64 -15.50
CA ALA A 343 -22.67 -6.43 -15.55
C ALA A 343 -23.08 -5.27 -16.49
N HIS A 344 -22.23 -4.25 -16.59
CA HIS A 344 -22.45 -3.02 -17.36
C HIS A 344 -21.30 -2.73 -18.34
N PRO A 345 -21.07 -3.61 -19.34
CA PRO A 345 -20.01 -3.40 -20.33
C PRO A 345 -20.18 -2.12 -21.16
N GLU A 346 -21.40 -1.57 -21.21
CA GLU A 346 -21.72 -0.29 -21.85
C GLU A 346 -21.34 0.95 -21.03
N VAL A 347 -20.88 0.78 -19.78
CA VAL A 347 -20.47 1.86 -18.87
C VAL A 347 -18.97 1.77 -18.63
N GLU A 348 -18.25 2.84 -18.95
CA GLU A 348 -16.85 2.95 -18.59
C GLU A 348 -16.72 3.50 -17.16
N VAL A 349 -15.86 2.88 -16.34
CA VAL A 349 -15.60 3.32 -14.97
C VAL A 349 -14.23 3.99 -14.92
N VAL A 350 -14.18 5.20 -14.39
CA VAL A 350 -12.96 5.98 -14.16
C VAL A 350 -12.69 6.02 -12.67
N LEU A 351 -11.57 5.42 -12.25
CA LEU A 351 -11.08 5.49 -10.86
C LEU A 351 -10.25 6.76 -10.69
N ALA A 352 -10.92 7.87 -10.37
CA ALA A 352 -10.29 9.17 -10.20
C ALA A 352 -9.56 9.26 -8.85
N GLN A 353 -8.31 9.70 -8.86
CA GLN A 353 -7.50 9.88 -7.65
C GLN A 353 -7.82 11.20 -6.93
N SER A 354 -8.18 12.26 -7.66
CA SER A 354 -8.52 13.58 -7.14
C SER A 354 -9.95 13.94 -7.51
N PRO A 355 -10.84 14.16 -6.52
CA PRO A 355 -12.22 14.57 -6.77
C PRO A 355 -12.37 16.11 -6.89
N GLY A 356 -11.28 16.87 -6.78
CA GLY A 356 -11.30 18.33 -6.59
C GLY A 356 -11.84 18.75 -5.20
N ASP A 357 -12.15 20.04 -5.03
CA ASP A 357 -12.78 20.54 -3.80
C ASP A 357 -14.24 20.08 -3.74
N VAL A 358 -14.51 19.06 -2.92
CA VAL A 358 -15.84 18.44 -2.78
C VAL A 358 -16.87 19.46 -2.30
N VAL A 359 -16.53 20.30 -1.32
CA VAL A 359 -17.48 21.27 -0.72
C VAL A 359 -17.89 22.30 -1.77
N GLN A 360 -16.92 22.83 -2.51
CA GLN A 360 -17.18 23.77 -3.59
C GLN A 360 -17.94 23.10 -4.75
N SER A 361 -17.62 21.84 -5.06
CA SER A 361 -18.33 21.05 -6.07
C SER A 361 -19.81 20.90 -5.71
N MET A 362 -20.13 20.60 -4.44
CA MET A 362 -21.50 20.53 -3.96
C MET A 362 -22.22 21.88 -4.00
N MET A 363 -21.53 22.97 -3.62
CA MET A 363 -22.10 24.32 -3.67
C MET A 363 -22.43 24.79 -5.09
N THR A 364 -21.64 24.34 -6.06
CA THR A 364 -21.79 24.67 -7.48
C THR A 364 -22.54 23.60 -8.28
N GLN A 365 -23.02 22.55 -7.60
CA GLN A 365 -23.77 21.43 -8.18
C GLN A 365 -23.04 20.73 -9.32
N VAL A 366 -21.73 20.53 -9.15
CA VAL A 366 -20.92 19.72 -10.07
C VAL A 366 -21.43 18.28 -10.01
N THR A 367 -21.63 17.67 -11.17
CA THR A 367 -22.26 16.35 -11.30
C THR A 367 -21.26 15.20 -11.23
N THR A 368 -19.97 15.49 -11.05
CA THR A 368 -18.85 14.54 -11.03
C THR A 368 -17.84 14.90 -9.94
N PRO A 369 -17.16 13.94 -9.30
CA PRO A 369 -17.36 12.50 -9.43
C PRO A 369 -18.78 12.06 -9.03
N ASP A 370 -19.18 10.90 -9.52
CA ASP A 370 -20.47 10.27 -9.19
C ASP A 370 -20.45 9.68 -7.79
N ILE A 371 -19.28 9.18 -7.35
CA ILE A 371 -19.04 8.62 -6.02
C ILE A 371 -17.81 9.32 -5.42
N TYR A 372 -17.95 9.79 -4.18
CA TYR A 372 -16.85 10.28 -3.36
C TYR A 372 -16.50 9.25 -2.29
N THR A 373 -15.24 9.19 -1.90
CA THR A 373 -14.71 8.34 -0.84
C THR A 373 -13.92 9.24 0.09
N LEU A 374 -14.35 9.39 1.35
CA LEU A 374 -13.74 10.33 2.30
C LEU A 374 -13.66 9.72 3.70
N SER A 375 -12.63 10.10 4.45
CA SER A 375 -12.55 9.78 5.88
C SER A 375 -13.53 10.65 6.68
N VAL A 376 -14.20 10.06 7.68
CA VAL A 376 -15.16 10.76 8.57
C VAL A 376 -14.49 11.87 9.38
N SER A 377 -13.18 11.73 9.67
CA SER A 377 -12.42 12.74 10.40
C SER A 377 -12.06 13.97 9.54
N SER A 378 -12.32 13.92 8.22
CA SER A 378 -12.06 15.04 7.30
C SER A 378 -13.09 16.18 7.42
N SER A 379 -12.63 17.40 7.16
CA SER A 379 -13.48 18.60 7.15
C SER A 379 -14.54 18.54 6.05
N GLU A 380 -14.18 17.91 4.94
CA GLU A 380 -14.98 17.72 3.75
C GLU A 380 -16.17 16.81 4.04
N TYR A 381 -15.93 15.65 4.68
CA TYR A 381 -16.99 14.72 5.07
C TYR A 381 -17.97 15.38 6.04
N SER A 382 -17.46 16.02 7.10
CA SER A 382 -18.30 16.74 8.07
C SER A 382 -19.18 17.78 7.37
N ALA A 383 -18.61 18.58 6.46
CA ALA A 383 -19.34 19.58 5.71
C ALA A 383 -20.44 18.99 4.80
N VAL A 384 -20.17 17.89 4.07
CA VAL A 384 -21.15 17.30 3.15
C VAL A 384 -22.24 16.53 3.87
N PHE A 385 -21.90 15.77 4.93
CA PHE A 385 -22.87 15.02 5.73
C PHE A 385 -23.77 15.96 6.53
N GLY A 386 -23.18 16.97 7.18
CA GLY A 386 -23.91 17.98 7.95
C GLY A 386 -24.92 18.76 7.10
N ARG A 387 -24.52 19.18 5.88
CA ARG A 387 -25.36 19.96 4.95
C ARG A 387 -26.35 19.12 4.13
N GLY A 388 -26.25 17.80 4.15
CA GLY A 388 -27.13 16.89 3.39
C GLY A 388 -26.77 16.83 1.90
N TYR A 389 -25.49 16.90 1.57
CA TYR A 389 -24.96 16.75 0.21
C TYR A 389 -24.55 15.31 -0.11
N MET A 390 -25.35 14.34 0.33
CA MET A 390 -25.19 12.92 0.00
C MET A 390 -26.52 12.39 -0.54
N ALA A 391 -26.45 11.54 -1.55
CA ALA A 391 -27.65 10.91 -2.09
C ALA A 391 -28.15 9.81 -1.12
N GLU A 392 -29.45 9.77 -0.90
CA GLU A 392 -30.10 8.70 -0.12
C GLU A 392 -29.91 7.33 -0.80
N LEU A 393 -29.51 6.34 0.01
CA LEU A 393 -29.22 4.95 -0.38
C LEU A 393 -30.25 3.94 0.14
N THR A 394 -31.22 4.36 0.96
CA THR A 394 -32.23 3.49 1.60
C THR A 394 -33.07 2.66 0.60
N GLY A 395 -33.10 3.06 -0.67
CA GLY A 395 -33.74 2.30 -1.74
C GLY A 395 -33.05 0.96 -2.07
N SER A 396 -31.76 0.82 -1.74
CA SER A 396 -31.00 -0.42 -1.90
C SER A 396 -31.14 -1.30 -0.64
N GLU A 397 -31.65 -2.52 -0.80
CA GLU A 397 -31.73 -3.51 0.28
C GLU A 397 -30.32 -3.94 0.73
N ILE A 398 -29.39 -4.12 -0.22
CA ILE A 398 -28.01 -4.53 0.04
C ILE A 398 -27.30 -3.50 0.93
N LEU A 399 -27.34 -2.21 0.55
CA LEU A 399 -26.67 -1.16 1.30
C LEU A 399 -27.37 -0.86 2.64
N SER A 400 -28.69 -1.01 2.70
CA SER A 400 -29.44 -0.84 3.94
C SER A 400 -29.14 -1.96 4.95
N ASP A 401 -29.05 -3.21 4.48
CA ASP A 401 -28.70 -4.36 5.33
C ASP A 401 -27.25 -4.24 5.83
N PHE A 402 -26.32 -3.79 4.98
CA PHE A 402 -24.94 -3.50 5.39
C PHE A 402 -24.91 -2.43 6.48
N ALA A 403 -25.58 -1.29 6.26
CA ALA A 403 -25.64 -0.21 7.24
C ALA A 403 -26.31 -0.64 8.55
N ALA A 404 -27.28 -1.56 8.52
CA ALA A 404 -27.91 -2.11 9.72
C ALA A 404 -27.00 -3.09 10.49
N ALA A 405 -26.03 -3.70 9.80
CA ALA A 405 -25.13 -4.70 10.37
C ALA A 405 -23.92 -4.11 11.11
N VAL A 406 -23.51 -2.87 10.81
CA VAL A 406 -22.35 -2.24 11.46
C VAL A 406 -22.65 -1.72 12.89
N TYR A 407 -21.60 -1.47 13.68
CA TYR A 407 -21.72 -0.92 15.04
C TYR A 407 -22.45 0.42 15.07
N PRO A 408 -23.21 0.74 16.15
CA PRO A 408 -23.94 2.00 16.28
C PRO A 408 -23.07 3.26 16.07
N ALA A 409 -21.82 3.25 16.56
CA ALA A 409 -20.89 4.37 16.38
C ALA A 409 -20.64 4.69 14.89
N ILE A 410 -20.62 3.67 14.02
CA ILE A 410 -20.48 3.83 12.56
C ILE A 410 -21.82 4.20 11.93
N GLN A 411 -22.93 3.62 12.40
CA GLN A 411 -24.28 3.95 11.92
C GLN A 411 -24.57 5.45 12.03
N GLU A 412 -24.19 6.08 13.13
CA GLU A 412 -24.36 7.52 13.37
C GLU A 412 -23.62 8.39 12.34
N MET A 413 -22.57 7.86 11.71
CA MET A 413 -21.77 8.58 10.73
C MET A 413 -22.27 8.40 9.30
N ILE A 414 -23.12 7.40 9.02
CA ILE A 414 -23.63 7.10 7.67
C ILE A 414 -25.15 7.24 7.55
N GLN A 415 -25.86 7.41 8.68
CA GLN A 415 -27.31 7.56 8.71
C GLN A 415 -27.74 8.91 9.28
N LYS A 416 -28.83 9.46 8.72
CA LYS A 416 -29.45 10.69 9.22
C LYS A 416 -30.96 10.59 9.12
N ASP A 417 -31.66 10.91 10.20
CA ASP A 417 -33.12 10.84 10.29
C ASP A 417 -33.73 9.47 9.91
N GLY A 418 -32.96 8.38 10.09
CA GLY A 418 -33.35 7.00 9.77
C GLY A 418 -33.10 6.57 8.32
N GLU A 419 -32.48 7.42 7.51
CA GLU A 419 -32.11 7.14 6.12
C GLU A 419 -30.60 6.89 5.99
N VAL A 420 -30.19 6.05 5.02
CA VAL A 420 -28.78 5.68 4.76
C VAL A 420 -28.19 6.59 3.69
N TYR A 421 -26.97 7.07 3.89
CA TYR A 421 -26.29 8.02 2.98
C TYR A 421 -24.88 7.61 2.56
N GLY A 422 -24.28 6.61 3.22
CA GLY A 422 -22.93 6.15 2.90
C GLY A 422 -22.73 4.67 3.16
N LEU A 423 -21.72 4.11 2.48
CA LEU A 423 -21.18 2.78 2.70
C LEU A 423 -19.83 2.94 3.42
N PRO A 424 -19.69 2.48 4.68
CA PRO A 424 -18.38 2.44 5.31
C PRO A 424 -17.57 1.29 4.71
N LEU A 425 -16.33 1.60 4.31
CA LEU A 425 -15.43 0.70 3.60
C LEU A 425 -14.34 0.13 4.52
N GLU A 426 -13.79 0.98 5.38
CA GLU A 426 -12.67 0.63 6.26
C GLU A 426 -12.87 1.27 7.64
N ALA A 427 -12.34 0.62 8.67
CA ALA A 427 -12.30 1.16 10.03
C ALA A 427 -10.98 0.79 10.71
N TYR A 428 -10.20 1.81 11.11
CA TYR A 428 -8.91 1.63 11.76
C TYR A 428 -8.93 2.31 13.12
N GLY A 429 -8.79 1.50 14.19
CA GLY A 429 -8.69 2.02 15.54
C GLY A 429 -7.25 2.22 15.97
N PHE A 430 -7.00 3.34 16.63
CA PHE A 430 -5.68 3.77 17.08
C PHE A 430 -5.59 3.72 18.60
N GLY A 431 -4.60 2.99 19.09
CA GLY A 431 -4.19 3.02 20.49
C GLY A 431 -2.93 3.84 20.66
N ASP A 432 -2.79 4.46 21.83
CA ASP A 432 -1.61 5.27 22.13
C ASP A 432 -0.59 4.56 23.03
N LEU A 433 -1.02 3.53 23.78
CA LEU A 433 -0.18 2.81 24.73
C LEU A 433 -0.41 1.30 24.64
N SER A 434 0.65 0.55 24.92
CA SER A 434 0.60 -0.90 25.06
C SER A 434 1.37 -1.38 26.28
N TYR A 435 1.15 -2.63 26.70
CA TYR A 435 1.89 -3.27 27.78
C TYR A 435 2.30 -4.70 27.45
N SER A 436 3.35 -5.19 28.10
CA SER A 436 3.77 -6.60 28.03
C SER A 436 3.21 -7.39 29.22
N PRO A 437 2.32 -8.37 29.00
CA PRO A 437 1.88 -9.28 30.06
C PRO A 437 3.05 -10.03 30.71
N GLU A 438 4.06 -10.42 29.94
CA GLU A 438 5.24 -11.12 30.46
C GLU A 438 6.05 -10.23 31.42
N ALA A 439 6.26 -8.95 31.08
CA ALA A 439 6.95 -8.02 31.96
C ALA A 439 6.19 -7.80 33.29
N PHE A 440 4.84 -7.80 33.24
CA PHE A 440 4.01 -7.78 34.45
C PHE A 440 4.24 -9.03 35.30
N GLU A 441 4.20 -10.23 34.70
CA GLU A 441 4.42 -11.49 35.40
C GLU A 441 5.81 -11.57 36.06
N ARG A 442 6.86 -11.08 35.38
CA ARG A 442 8.23 -11.03 35.92
C ARG A 442 8.33 -10.17 37.18
N LEU A 443 7.57 -9.08 37.26
CA LEU A 443 7.49 -8.23 38.44
C LEU A 443 6.53 -8.77 39.52
N GLY A 444 5.87 -9.91 39.27
CA GLY A 444 4.90 -10.51 40.16
C GLY A 444 3.54 -9.83 40.16
N LEU A 445 3.24 -9.05 39.12
CA LEU A 445 1.94 -8.43 38.86
C LEU A 445 1.04 -9.40 38.07
N THR A 446 -0.26 -9.18 38.14
CA THR A 446 -1.28 -10.00 37.50
C THR A 446 -2.19 -9.14 36.60
N GLU A 447 -3.12 -9.78 35.90
CA GLU A 447 -4.16 -9.08 35.12
C GLU A 447 -4.97 -8.08 35.97
N GLU A 448 -5.17 -8.35 37.26
CA GLU A 448 -5.85 -7.42 38.19
C GLU A 448 -5.05 -6.13 38.46
N ASP A 449 -3.75 -6.11 38.15
CA ASP A 449 -2.87 -4.96 38.31
C ASP A 449 -2.75 -4.13 37.02
N VAL A 450 -3.28 -4.61 35.89
CA VAL A 450 -3.30 -3.86 34.62
C VAL A 450 -4.22 -2.65 34.79
N PRO A 451 -3.71 -1.42 34.60
CA PRO A 451 -4.51 -0.23 34.84
C PRO A 451 -5.63 -0.11 33.82
N SER A 452 -6.82 0.21 34.32
CA SER A 452 -8.04 0.42 33.50
C SER A 452 -8.36 1.90 33.28
N SER A 453 -7.58 2.79 33.91
CA SER A 453 -7.68 4.24 33.74
C SER A 453 -6.33 4.95 33.77
N TRP A 454 -6.27 6.14 33.20
CA TRP A 454 -5.09 7.02 33.26
C TRP A 454 -4.66 7.32 34.71
N MET A 455 -5.63 7.52 35.61
CA MET A 455 -5.34 7.70 37.04
C MET A 455 -4.70 6.45 37.66
N GLU A 456 -5.25 5.26 37.41
CA GLU A 456 -4.65 3.99 37.87
C GLU A 456 -3.27 3.74 37.25
N PHE A 457 -3.07 4.14 35.99
CA PHE A 457 -1.78 4.05 35.31
C PHE A 457 -0.73 4.91 36.00
N PHE A 458 -1.01 6.20 36.26
CA PHE A 458 -0.08 7.06 37.00
C PHE A 458 0.16 6.59 38.44
N ASP A 459 -0.87 6.08 39.12
CA ASP A 459 -0.75 5.48 40.46
C ASP A 459 0.10 4.19 40.44
N LEU A 460 0.04 3.41 39.37
CA LEU A 460 0.91 2.25 39.17
C LEU A 460 2.35 2.70 38.96
N LEU A 461 2.59 3.68 38.07
CA LEU A 461 3.93 4.25 37.86
C LEU A 461 4.55 4.72 39.17
N GLY A 462 3.80 5.40 40.05
CA GLY A 462 4.30 5.84 41.35
C GLY A 462 4.71 4.70 42.31
N ARG A 463 4.20 3.48 42.11
CA ARG A 463 4.50 2.30 42.95
C ARG A 463 5.55 1.37 42.33
N LEU A 464 5.74 1.40 41.01
CA LEU A 464 6.65 0.50 40.30
C LEU A 464 8.10 0.48 40.83
N PRO A 465 8.70 1.58 41.32
CA PRO A 465 10.05 1.52 41.87
C PRO A 465 10.23 0.46 42.99
N ASP A 466 9.19 0.18 43.78
CA ASP A 466 9.22 -0.87 44.82
C ASP A 466 9.22 -2.30 44.22
N TYR A 467 8.69 -2.47 43.01
CA TYR A 467 8.60 -3.77 42.32
C TYR A 467 9.84 -4.08 41.47
N LEU A 468 10.52 -3.06 40.94
CA LEU A 468 11.74 -3.22 40.14
C LEU A 468 12.89 -3.89 40.91
N GLU A 469 12.85 -3.91 42.26
CA GLU A 469 13.78 -4.71 43.07
C GLU A 469 13.67 -6.22 42.82
N ASN A 470 12.51 -6.71 42.35
CA ASN A 470 12.27 -8.12 42.10
C ASN A 470 12.93 -8.61 40.80
N ASP A 471 13.04 -7.74 39.79
CA ASP A 471 13.70 -8.02 38.53
C ASP A 471 14.30 -6.72 37.94
N PRO A 472 15.62 -6.49 38.13
CA PRO A 472 16.28 -5.25 37.70
C PRO A 472 16.50 -5.16 36.19
N ASP A 473 16.25 -6.23 35.44
CA ASP A 473 16.41 -6.23 33.99
C ASP A 473 15.18 -5.68 33.27
N VAL A 474 14.02 -5.65 33.95
CA VAL A 474 12.77 -5.07 33.45
C VAL A 474 12.88 -3.54 33.38
N ALA A 475 12.59 -2.98 32.22
CA ALA A 475 12.43 -1.55 32.02
C ALA A 475 10.94 -1.19 31.98
N VAL A 476 10.60 -0.07 32.60
CA VAL A 476 9.21 0.41 32.62
C VAL A 476 8.78 0.88 31.22
N PHE A 477 9.69 1.54 30.49
CA PHE A 477 9.47 2.08 29.15
C PHE A 477 10.63 1.75 28.20
N GLU A 478 10.47 2.05 26.92
CA GLU A 478 11.50 1.85 25.91
C GLU A 478 12.82 2.58 26.24
N LYS A 479 13.93 1.84 26.31
CA LYS A 479 15.24 2.38 26.75
C LYS A 479 15.86 3.40 25.78
N TYR A 480 15.49 3.36 24.50
CA TYR A 480 16.01 4.28 23.49
C TYR A 480 15.43 5.69 23.62
N LEU A 481 14.29 5.85 24.29
CA LEU A 481 13.67 7.16 24.50
C LEU A 481 14.39 7.94 25.59
N ALA A 482 14.67 9.22 25.30
CA ALA A 482 15.04 10.18 26.32
C ALA A 482 13.82 10.52 27.18
N GLU A 483 14.03 10.91 28.44
CA GLU A 483 12.95 11.31 29.35
C GLU A 483 12.05 12.40 28.72
N THR A 484 12.63 13.36 28.02
CA THR A 484 11.88 14.44 27.36
C THR A 484 10.92 13.91 26.29
N ASP A 485 11.36 12.93 25.49
CA ASP A 485 10.56 12.34 24.41
C ASP A 485 9.45 11.47 25.00
N LEU A 486 9.77 10.66 26.01
CA LEU A 486 8.78 9.85 26.74
C LEU A 486 7.68 10.72 27.38
N ARG A 487 8.07 11.80 28.08
CA ARG A 487 7.13 12.74 28.70
C ARG A 487 6.22 13.38 27.65
N TYR A 488 6.79 13.75 26.51
CA TYR A 488 6.03 14.32 25.40
C TYR A 488 5.02 13.32 24.84
N MET A 489 5.44 12.08 24.57
CA MET A 489 4.57 11.03 24.04
C MET A 489 3.42 10.71 24.99
N LEU A 490 3.73 10.41 26.27
CA LEU A 490 2.72 10.11 27.29
C LEU A 490 1.72 11.26 27.49
N PHE A 491 2.20 12.51 27.48
CA PHE A 491 1.32 13.66 27.60
C PHE A 491 0.45 13.86 26.35
N SER A 492 0.98 13.58 25.14
CA SER A 492 0.17 13.57 23.92
C SER A 492 -0.98 12.57 24.03
N SER A 493 -0.67 11.32 24.39
CA SER A 493 -1.66 10.25 24.55
C SER A 493 -2.77 10.61 25.56
N LEU A 494 -2.39 11.21 26.71
CA LEU A 494 -3.35 11.70 27.70
C LEU A 494 -4.25 12.82 27.12
N MET A 495 -3.64 13.76 26.39
CA MET A 495 -4.35 14.86 25.75
C MET A 495 -5.33 14.36 24.68
N ASP A 496 -4.91 13.38 23.87
CA ASP A 496 -5.71 12.80 22.79
C ASP A 496 -6.90 12.01 23.39
N SER A 497 -6.65 11.22 24.44
CA SER A 497 -7.71 10.56 25.23
C SER A 497 -8.71 11.56 25.83
N TYR A 498 -8.23 12.66 26.40
CA TYR A 498 -9.08 13.67 27.01
C TYR A 498 -9.87 14.46 25.94
N MET A 499 -9.25 14.79 24.81
CA MET A 499 -9.91 15.43 23.66
C MET A 499 -11.05 14.56 23.12
N LEU A 500 -10.81 13.25 22.96
CA LEU A 500 -11.81 12.29 22.52
C LEU A 500 -13.00 12.21 23.50
N TYR A 501 -12.72 12.31 24.81
CA TYR A 501 -13.76 12.36 25.83
C TYR A 501 -14.59 13.65 25.73
N ILE A 502 -13.96 14.83 25.71
CA ILE A 502 -14.72 16.10 25.71
C ILE A 502 -15.44 16.36 24.39
N SER A 503 -15.03 15.74 23.29
CA SER A 503 -15.70 15.85 21.99
C SER A 503 -17.05 15.10 21.94
N GLN A 504 -17.32 14.21 22.90
CA GLN A 504 -18.59 13.50 22.95
C GLN A 504 -19.75 14.46 23.29
N PRO A 505 -20.95 14.30 22.68
CA PRO A 505 -22.04 15.27 22.78
C PRO A 505 -22.55 15.58 24.19
N GLU A 506 -22.40 14.66 25.14
CA GLU A 506 -22.83 14.80 26.53
C GLU A 506 -21.84 15.59 27.41
N ASN A 507 -20.62 15.81 26.93
CA ASN A 507 -19.54 16.40 27.70
C ASN A 507 -19.38 17.90 27.44
N GLU A 508 -18.79 18.61 28.39
CA GLU A 508 -18.39 20.00 28.19
C GLU A 508 -17.10 20.04 27.36
N PHE A 509 -17.16 20.69 26.19
CA PHE A 509 -16.01 20.82 25.28
C PHE A 509 -15.01 21.87 25.79
N ALA A 510 -14.32 21.54 26.88
CA ALA A 510 -13.33 22.39 27.55
C ALA A 510 -12.30 21.58 28.36
N PHE A 511 -11.10 22.15 28.54
CA PHE A 511 -10.01 21.64 29.37
C PHE A 511 -10.00 22.21 30.80
N ASP A 512 -10.66 23.35 31.08
CA ASP A 512 -10.76 23.88 32.45
C ASP A 512 -11.76 23.09 33.31
N THR A 513 -11.46 21.81 33.52
CA THR A 513 -12.25 20.90 34.35
C THR A 513 -11.44 20.39 35.54
N PRO A 514 -12.09 20.04 36.66
CA PRO A 514 -11.40 19.37 37.76
C PRO A 514 -10.69 18.08 37.35
N LEU A 515 -11.33 17.28 36.49
CA LEU A 515 -10.79 16.00 36.01
C LEU A 515 -9.47 16.20 35.25
N PHE A 516 -9.43 17.12 34.28
CA PHE A 516 -8.20 17.39 33.53
C PHE A 516 -7.07 17.85 34.44
N ARG A 517 -7.38 18.74 35.38
CA ARG A 517 -6.39 19.25 36.34
C ARG A 517 -5.86 18.15 37.26
N GLU A 518 -6.69 17.19 37.65
CA GLU A 518 -6.28 16.03 38.45
C GLU A 518 -5.39 15.08 37.64
N LEU A 519 -5.75 14.78 36.38
CA LEU A 519 -4.95 13.97 35.46
C LEU A 519 -3.56 14.57 35.23
N VAL A 520 -3.50 15.88 34.95
CA VAL A 520 -2.22 16.57 34.74
C VAL A 520 -1.38 16.60 36.01
N ALA A 521 -2.01 16.80 37.18
CA ALA A 521 -1.30 16.74 38.46
C ALA A 521 -0.74 15.33 38.75
N ALA A 522 -1.44 14.27 38.36
CA ALA A 522 -0.95 12.90 38.46
C ALA A 522 0.24 12.66 37.53
N PHE A 523 0.16 13.11 36.27
CA PHE A 523 1.29 13.08 35.32
C PHE A 523 2.51 13.83 35.85
N GLU A 524 2.33 15.05 36.37
CA GLU A 524 3.44 15.86 36.91
C GLU A 524 4.10 15.22 38.15
N ALA A 525 3.38 14.35 38.86
CA ALA A 525 3.89 13.68 40.06
C ALA A 525 4.75 12.44 39.76
N VAL A 526 4.79 11.98 38.50
CA VAL A 526 5.60 10.81 38.10
C VAL A 526 7.09 11.12 38.21
N ASP A 527 7.81 10.27 38.93
CA ASP A 527 9.27 10.32 39.07
C ASP A 527 9.92 9.39 38.03
N PHE A 528 10.16 9.93 36.82
CA PHE A 528 10.73 9.17 35.70
C PHE A 528 12.16 8.68 35.98
N GLU A 529 12.94 9.42 36.76
CA GLU A 529 14.28 8.99 37.20
C GLU A 529 14.17 7.72 38.08
N ALA A 530 13.22 7.68 39.01
CA ALA A 530 12.97 6.51 39.85
C ALA A 530 12.47 5.29 39.06
N LEU A 531 11.88 5.49 37.88
CA LEU A 531 11.47 4.44 36.94
C LEU A 531 12.63 3.93 36.06
N GLY A 532 13.83 4.51 36.19
CA GLY A 532 15.00 4.11 35.42
C GLY A 532 15.03 4.68 34.00
N VAL A 533 14.26 5.73 33.72
CA VAL A 533 14.27 6.43 32.42
C VAL A 533 15.54 7.28 32.33
N SER A 534 16.22 7.24 31.18
CA SER A 534 17.47 7.97 30.93
C SER A 534 17.21 9.39 30.41
N GLU A 535 18.02 10.37 30.82
CA GLU A 535 17.97 11.73 30.27
C GLU A 535 18.28 11.77 28.76
N GLU A 536 19.16 10.88 28.27
CA GLU A 536 19.64 10.88 26.87
C GLU A 536 19.08 9.71 26.03
N GLY A 537 18.41 8.74 26.66
CA GLY A 537 18.10 7.45 26.03
C GLY A 537 19.35 6.60 25.76
N THR A 538 19.19 5.37 25.28
CA THR A 538 20.33 4.53 24.86
C THR A 538 20.76 4.77 23.41
N GLY A 539 19.88 5.34 22.58
CA GLY A 539 20.08 5.46 21.12
C GLY A 539 19.94 4.14 20.35
N ASP A 540 20.13 3.00 21.02
CA ASP A 540 19.92 1.67 20.44
C ASP A 540 18.44 1.29 20.47
N TYR A 541 17.78 1.42 19.32
CA TYR A 541 16.40 0.96 19.13
C TYR A 541 16.35 -0.57 19.14
N VAL A 542 15.57 -1.14 20.07
CA VAL A 542 15.27 -2.58 20.13
C VAL A 542 13.77 -2.73 20.04
N TYR A 543 13.32 -3.36 18.95
CA TYR A 543 11.89 -3.62 18.74
C TYR A 543 11.38 -4.65 19.75
N ASN A 544 10.24 -4.37 20.39
CA ASN A 544 9.54 -5.27 21.34
C ASN A 544 10.46 -6.00 22.32
N ALA A 545 11.39 -5.29 22.97
CA ALA A 545 12.27 -5.93 23.94
C ALA A 545 11.45 -6.61 25.06
N GLU A 546 11.60 -7.93 25.24
CA GLU A 546 10.88 -8.76 26.24
C GLU A 546 10.94 -8.22 27.67
N SER A 547 11.91 -7.34 27.96
CA SER A 547 12.08 -6.68 29.25
C SER A 547 11.30 -5.38 29.42
N THR A 548 10.61 -4.88 28.39
CA THR A 548 9.90 -3.59 28.45
C THR A 548 8.44 -3.78 28.85
N MET A 549 8.01 -3.03 29.87
CA MET A 549 6.68 -3.16 30.47
C MET A 549 5.60 -2.38 29.73
N PHE A 550 5.86 -1.12 29.40
CA PHE A 550 4.95 -0.25 28.66
C PHE A 550 5.63 0.32 27.41
N TYR A 551 4.83 0.51 26.36
CA TYR A 551 5.27 1.05 25.09
C TYR A 551 4.47 2.31 24.77
N THR A 552 5.14 3.36 24.29
CA THR A 552 4.53 4.64 23.91
C THR A 552 3.91 4.62 22.51
N TYR A 553 3.47 3.45 22.07
CA TYR A 553 2.65 3.26 20.89
C TYR A 553 1.62 2.17 21.19
N GLY A 554 0.43 2.31 20.63
CA GLY A 554 -0.58 1.27 20.69
C GLY A 554 -0.35 0.20 19.64
N SER A 555 -0.60 -1.04 20.01
CA SER A 555 -1.01 -2.07 19.07
C SER A 555 -2.35 -1.70 18.43
N SER A 556 -2.64 -2.30 17.27
CA SER A 556 -3.84 -2.00 16.51
C SER A 556 -5.11 -2.46 17.25
N PHE A 557 -6.10 -1.57 17.38
CA PHE A 557 -7.44 -1.92 17.84
C PHE A 557 -8.16 -2.69 16.73
N SER A 558 -7.93 -3.99 16.68
CA SER A 558 -8.27 -4.82 15.53
C SER A 558 -8.53 -6.28 15.93
N PRO A 559 -9.19 -7.08 15.07
CA PRO A 559 -9.41 -8.50 15.31
C PRO A 559 -8.21 -9.38 14.90
N TYR A 560 -7.08 -8.79 14.49
CA TYR A 560 -5.90 -9.55 14.08
C TYR A 560 -5.33 -10.38 15.23
N VAL A 561 -4.71 -11.50 14.90
CA VAL A 561 -3.88 -12.25 15.84
C VAL A 561 -2.67 -11.39 16.20
N THR A 562 -2.54 -11.04 17.47
CA THR A 562 -1.48 -10.13 17.94
C THR A 562 -0.17 -10.86 18.29
N GLY A 563 -0.13 -12.20 18.32
CA GLY A 563 1.10 -12.94 18.65
C GLY A 563 1.73 -12.47 19.98
N ASP A 564 3.07 -12.39 20.01
CA ASP A 564 3.84 -11.90 21.16
C ASP A 564 4.03 -10.35 21.16
N VAL A 565 3.23 -9.60 20.40
CA VAL A 565 3.31 -8.14 20.43
C VAL A 565 2.69 -7.57 21.73
N PRO A 566 3.14 -6.39 22.18
CA PRO A 566 2.53 -5.71 23.32
C PRO A 566 1.02 -5.57 23.16
N GLN A 567 0.26 -5.78 24.23
CA GLN A 567 -1.19 -5.65 24.19
C GLN A 567 -1.60 -4.20 24.37
N MET A 568 -2.56 -3.72 23.57
CA MET A 568 -3.08 -2.36 23.72
C MET A 568 -3.64 -2.13 25.13
N LEU A 569 -3.31 -0.99 25.72
CA LEU A 569 -3.76 -0.61 27.05
C LEU A 569 -5.02 0.26 26.94
N TYR A 570 -6.16 -0.29 27.34
CA TYR A 570 -7.46 0.40 27.29
C TYR A 570 -7.70 1.23 28.56
N LEU A 571 -7.45 2.54 28.48
CA LEU A 571 -7.55 3.45 29.62
C LEU A 571 -8.80 4.34 29.53
N GLY A 572 -9.68 4.25 30.52
CA GLY A 572 -10.61 5.33 30.86
C GLY A 572 -9.86 6.53 31.45
N LEU A 573 -10.51 7.68 31.60
CA LEU A 573 -9.86 8.83 32.25
C LEU A 573 -9.72 8.64 33.78
N ASP A 574 -10.73 8.07 34.44
CA ASP A 574 -10.76 7.86 35.89
C ASP A 574 -11.54 6.59 36.24
N GLU A 575 -11.53 6.18 37.51
CA GLU A 575 -12.21 4.98 38.02
C GLU A 575 -13.69 4.94 37.60
N GLY A 576 -14.06 3.87 36.89
CA GLY A 576 -15.44 3.64 36.42
C GLY A 576 -15.84 4.42 35.16
N MET A 577 -14.93 5.19 34.56
CA MET A 577 -15.11 5.74 33.22
C MET A 577 -14.74 4.71 32.16
N GLN A 578 -15.57 4.58 31.12
CA GLN A 578 -15.29 3.64 30.04
C GLN A 578 -14.09 4.12 29.22
N PRO A 579 -13.15 3.24 28.82
CA PRO A 579 -12.16 3.55 27.81
C PRO A 579 -12.80 3.97 26.49
N LEU A 580 -12.15 4.89 25.79
CA LEU A 580 -12.54 5.34 24.46
C LEU A 580 -11.37 5.12 23.51
N VAL A 581 -11.64 4.56 22.33
CA VAL A 581 -10.64 4.29 21.30
C VAL A 581 -11.03 5.03 20.03
N SER A 582 -10.17 5.95 19.59
CA SER A 582 -10.38 6.70 18.36
C SER A 582 -10.31 5.76 17.16
N THR A 583 -11.32 5.78 16.31
CA THR A 583 -11.41 4.94 15.11
C THR A 583 -11.67 5.80 13.90
N ASP A 584 -10.75 5.82 12.94
CA ASP A 584 -10.99 6.47 11.66
C ASP A 584 -11.80 5.54 10.76
N VAL A 585 -12.78 6.11 10.05
CA VAL A 585 -13.67 5.35 9.17
C VAL A 585 -13.68 6.02 7.80
N THR A 586 -13.42 5.23 6.76
CA THR A 586 -13.55 5.67 5.37
C THR A 586 -14.93 5.34 4.85
N VAL A 587 -15.63 6.32 4.27
CA VAL A 587 -17.00 6.16 3.76
C VAL A 587 -17.07 6.57 2.30
N ALA A 588 -17.69 5.72 1.47
CA ALA A 588 -18.11 6.07 0.12
C ALA A 588 -19.57 6.53 0.09
N PHE A 589 -19.86 7.58 -0.68
CA PHE A 589 -21.21 8.10 -0.86
C PHE A 589 -21.46 8.61 -2.28
N VAL A 590 -22.72 8.56 -2.71
CA VAL A 590 -23.12 9.01 -4.04
C VAL A 590 -23.35 10.52 -4.04
N ASN A 591 -22.78 11.20 -5.05
CA ASN A 591 -23.02 12.61 -5.30
C ASN A 591 -24.52 12.86 -5.59
N PRO A 592 -25.21 13.71 -4.81
CA PRO A 592 -26.64 13.98 -5.02
C PRO A 592 -26.96 14.64 -6.37
N PHE A 593 -25.96 15.23 -7.03
CA PHE A 593 -26.08 15.85 -8.35
C PHE A 593 -25.59 14.95 -9.50
N SER A 594 -25.13 13.73 -9.21
CA SER A 594 -24.75 12.76 -10.24
C SER A 594 -25.91 12.53 -11.22
N GLN A 595 -25.58 12.47 -12.51
CA GLN A 595 -26.54 12.07 -13.54
C GLN A 595 -26.66 10.55 -13.67
N ASN A 596 -25.74 9.81 -13.06
CA ASN A 596 -25.62 8.35 -13.08
C ASN A 596 -25.97 7.73 -11.72
N ARG A 597 -26.85 8.37 -10.93
CA ARG A 597 -27.12 7.98 -9.54
C ARG A 597 -27.47 6.50 -9.36
N ASP A 598 -28.30 5.93 -10.22
CA ASP A 598 -28.69 4.52 -10.12
C ASP A 598 -27.49 3.59 -10.36
N LEU A 599 -26.66 3.89 -11.38
CA LEU A 599 -25.40 3.16 -11.64
C LEU A 599 -24.38 3.33 -10.51
N ALA A 600 -24.33 4.52 -9.89
CA ALA A 600 -23.46 4.78 -8.75
C ALA A 600 -23.87 3.97 -7.51
N ILE A 601 -25.18 3.79 -7.30
CA ILE A 601 -25.71 2.93 -6.23
C ILE A 601 -25.37 1.48 -6.52
N GLU A 602 -25.61 0.99 -7.75
CA GLU A 602 -25.24 -0.37 -8.17
C GLU A 602 -23.73 -0.63 -8.02
N TYR A 603 -22.88 0.38 -8.30
CA TYR A 603 -21.44 0.28 -8.04
C TYR A 603 -21.12 0.13 -6.55
N LEU A 604 -21.77 0.89 -5.67
CA LEU A 604 -21.60 0.72 -4.23
C LEU A 604 -22.13 -0.62 -3.73
N GLU A 605 -23.17 -1.19 -4.36
CA GLU A 605 -23.62 -2.56 -4.07
C GLU A 605 -22.49 -3.55 -4.38
N CYS A 606 -21.86 -3.46 -5.56
CA CYS A 606 -20.68 -4.25 -5.90
C CYS A 606 -19.54 -4.02 -4.88
N ALA A 607 -19.23 -2.78 -4.52
CA ALA A 607 -18.17 -2.47 -3.55
C ALA A 607 -18.45 -3.05 -2.16
N SER A 608 -19.71 -3.05 -1.72
CA SER A 608 -20.09 -3.62 -0.43
C SER A 608 -19.76 -5.12 -0.34
N GLU A 609 -19.87 -5.85 -1.45
CA GLU A 609 -19.51 -7.28 -1.53
C GLU A 609 -18.00 -7.52 -1.49
N GLN A 610 -17.18 -6.51 -1.85
CA GLN A 610 -15.71 -6.58 -1.89
C GLN A 610 -15.03 -6.05 -0.63
N VAL A 611 -15.77 -5.50 0.35
CA VAL A 611 -15.19 -5.12 1.65
C VAL A 611 -14.59 -6.37 2.31
N ASP A 612 -13.31 -6.30 2.66
CA ASP A 612 -12.54 -7.44 3.13
C ASP A 612 -13.10 -8.00 4.46
N ALA A 613 -12.80 -9.28 4.69
CA ALA A 613 -13.33 -10.01 5.84
C ALA A 613 -12.90 -9.39 7.18
N ILE A 614 -11.68 -8.83 7.27
CA ILE A 614 -11.20 -8.21 8.49
C ILE A 614 -11.97 -6.92 8.77
N MET A 615 -12.13 -6.03 7.78
CA MET A 615 -12.92 -4.80 7.95
C MET A 615 -14.39 -5.10 8.25
N ARG A 616 -14.96 -6.15 7.66
CA ARG A 616 -16.30 -6.65 8.02
C ARG A 616 -16.37 -7.08 9.49
N ILE A 617 -15.41 -7.87 9.97
CA ILE A 617 -15.33 -8.25 11.40
C ILE A 617 -15.14 -7.02 12.28
N THR A 618 -14.30 -6.07 11.90
CA THR A 618 -14.08 -4.82 12.65
C THR A 618 -15.36 -3.99 12.75
N MET A 619 -16.12 -3.85 11.67
CA MET A 619 -17.30 -2.97 11.65
C MET A 619 -18.59 -3.66 12.08
N MET A 620 -18.74 -4.98 11.92
CA MET A 620 -20.00 -5.70 12.10
C MET A 620 -19.92 -6.72 13.26
N PRO A 621 -20.66 -6.54 14.36
CA PRO A 621 -20.66 -7.51 15.47
C PRO A 621 -21.17 -8.91 15.09
N GLY A 622 -21.92 -9.04 13.98
CA GLY A 622 -22.44 -10.32 13.49
C GLY A 622 -21.41 -11.20 12.77
N GLU A 623 -20.33 -10.62 12.25
CA GLU A 623 -19.31 -11.32 11.45
C GLU A 623 -18.23 -11.89 12.36
N ASN A 624 -18.06 -13.22 12.41
CA ASN A 624 -17.12 -13.85 13.36
C ASN A 624 -16.40 -15.07 12.77
N GLU A 625 -16.41 -15.22 11.45
CA GLU A 625 -15.71 -16.31 10.77
C GLU A 625 -14.20 -16.06 10.77
N PRO A 626 -13.36 -17.02 11.21
CA PRO A 626 -11.91 -16.88 11.16
C PRO A 626 -11.40 -16.61 9.73
N VAL A 627 -10.40 -15.72 9.64
CA VAL A 627 -9.78 -15.31 8.38
C VAL A 627 -8.44 -16.01 8.26
N LEU A 628 -8.30 -16.86 7.24
CA LEU A 628 -7.03 -17.52 6.93
C LEU A 628 -6.00 -16.48 6.50
N ASN A 629 -4.75 -16.67 6.92
CA ASN A 629 -3.65 -15.87 6.40
C ASN A 629 -3.36 -16.32 4.95
N PRO A 630 -3.51 -15.43 3.94
CA PRO A 630 -3.28 -15.79 2.55
C PRO A 630 -1.83 -16.23 2.28
N TYR A 631 -0.87 -15.74 3.07
CA TYR A 631 0.56 -16.04 2.90
C TYR A 631 1.04 -17.26 3.71
N PHE A 632 0.12 -18.01 4.34
CA PHE A 632 0.50 -19.08 5.28
C PHE A 632 1.24 -20.24 4.61
N GLU A 633 0.70 -20.75 3.50
CA GLU A 633 1.31 -21.90 2.82
C GLU A 633 2.65 -21.50 2.17
N GLU A 634 2.71 -20.33 1.53
CA GLU A 634 3.92 -19.74 0.95
C GLU A 634 5.05 -19.60 1.95
N THR A 635 4.76 -18.97 3.09
CA THR A 635 5.80 -18.65 4.07
C THR A 635 6.36 -19.95 4.66
N LEU A 636 5.53 -20.98 4.82
CA LEU A 636 6.00 -22.31 5.21
C LEU A 636 6.89 -22.96 4.15
N GLU A 637 6.53 -22.84 2.88
CA GLU A 637 7.35 -23.34 1.77
C GLU A 637 8.69 -22.61 1.70
N SER A 638 8.70 -21.28 1.82
CA SER A 638 9.92 -20.47 1.90
C SER A 638 10.83 -20.90 3.06
N TYR A 639 10.26 -21.18 4.23
CA TYR A 639 11.04 -21.74 5.34
C TYR A 639 11.57 -23.14 5.05
N ASP A 640 10.77 -24.01 4.42
CA ASP A 640 11.19 -25.36 4.03
C ASP A 640 12.35 -25.33 3.02
N GLU A 641 12.31 -24.42 2.05
CA GLU A 641 13.39 -24.19 1.08
C GLU A 641 14.65 -23.66 1.75
N GLN A 642 14.53 -22.68 2.64
CA GLN A 642 15.66 -22.15 3.42
C GLN A 642 16.31 -23.25 4.28
N ILE A 643 15.49 -24.08 4.94
CA ILE A 643 15.97 -25.23 5.72
C ILE A 643 16.70 -26.23 4.83
N ALA A 644 16.16 -26.57 3.66
CA ALA A 644 16.78 -27.50 2.71
C ALA A 644 18.12 -26.97 2.18
N SER A 645 18.20 -25.66 1.90
CA SER A 645 19.44 -24.98 1.52
C SER A 645 20.49 -25.06 2.63
N LEU A 646 20.13 -24.70 3.87
CA LEU A 646 21.02 -24.77 5.02
C LEU A 646 21.50 -26.20 5.32
N GLU A 647 20.62 -27.21 5.21
CA GLU A 647 21.00 -28.62 5.35
C GLU A 647 22.01 -29.06 4.29
N THR A 648 21.88 -28.55 3.06
CA THR A 648 22.80 -28.82 1.96
C THR A 648 24.16 -28.14 2.17
N GLN A 649 24.16 -26.87 2.59
CA GLN A 649 25.38 -26.14 2.93
C GLN A 649 26.15 -26.84 4.06
N LEU A 650 25.45 -27.27 5.11
CA LEU A 650 26.04 -27.97 6.25
C LEU A 650 26.64 -29.34 5.90
N ALA A 651 26.07 -30.03 4.91
CA ALA A 651 26.64 -31.26 4.37
C ALA A 651 28.00 -31.04 3.68
N ASN A 652 28.18 -29.87 3.05
CA ASN A 652 29.34 -29.53 2.22
C ASN A 652 30.38 -28.63 2.93
N ALA A 653 30.03 -28.02 4.06
CA ALA A 653 30.87 -27.07 4.80
C ALA A 653 32.13 -27.68 5.46
N GLU A 654 33.19 -26.88 5.61
CA GLU A 654 34.37 -27.22 6.40
C GLU A 654 34.06 -27.24 7.91
N GLU A 655 34.88 -27.91 8.71
CA GLU A 655 34.62 -28.17 10.15
C GLU A 655 34.51 -26.88 11.01
N VAL A 656 34.97 -25.74 10.49
CA VAL A 656 34.95 -24.44 11.19
C VAL A 656 33.60 -23.72 11.04
N ASP A 657 32.88 -23.95 9.93
CA ASP A 657 31.63 -23.23 9.59
C ASP A 657 30.37 -24.02 9.99
N LYS A 658 30.52 -25.33 10.21
CA LYS A 658 29.41 -26.21 10.61
C LYS A 658 28.68 -25.75 11.87
N GLN A 659 29.40 -25.23 12.86
CA GLN A 659 28.77 -24.83 14.12
C GLN A 659 27.87 -23.59 13.94
N ALA A 660 28.24 -22.67 13.05
CA ALA A 660 27.41 -21.50 12.74
C ALA A 660 26.18 -21.92 11.93
N LEU A 661 26.36 -22.73 10.89
CA LEU A 661 25.26 -23.27 10.07
C LEU A 661 24.31 -24.14 10.89
N GLU A 662 24.80 -24.94 11.83
CA GLU A 662 23.96 -25.74 12.75
C GLU A 662 23.08 -24.84 13.63
N ALA A 663 23.62 -23.71 14.11
CA ALA A 663 22.87 -22.76 14.92
C ALA A 663 21.78 -22.05 14.11
N THR A 664 22.12 -21.55 12.90
CA THR A 664 21.16 -20.92 11.99
C THR A 664 20.07 -21.90 11.56
N LEU A 665 20.41 -23.16 11.26
CA LEU A 665 19.43 -24.18 10.90
C LEU A 665 18.43 -24.46 12.03
N GLU A 666 18.90 -24.54 13.27
CA GLU A 666 18.02 -24.72 14.43
C GLU A 666 17.11 -23.49 14.64
N GLU A 667 17.64 -22.29 14.43
CA GLU A 667 16.89 -21.04 14.51
C GLU A 667 15.77 -20.97 13.45
N VAL A 668 16.09 -21.22 12.18
CA VAL A 668 15.10 -21.21 11.08
C VAL A 668 14.04 -22.31 11.29
N LYS A 669 14.42 -23.50 11.78
CA LYS A 669 13.45 -24.54 12.17
C LYS A 669 12.53 -24.07 13.30
N GLY A 670 13.08 -23.36 14.28
CA GLY A 670 12.31 -22.73 15.34
C GLY A 670 11.28 -21.72 14.79
N TYR A 671 11.70 -20.81 13.91
CA TYR A 671 10.80 -19.84 13.29
C TYR A 671 9.72 -20.50 12.45
N ARG A 672 10.06 -21.52 11.65
CA ARG A 672 9.08 -22.28 10.88
C ARG A 672 8.04 -22.94 11.78
N ASP A 673 8.46 -23.62 12.85
CA ASP A 673 7.56 -24.32 13.77
C ASP A 673 6.64 -23.33 14.51
N ASP A 674 7.16 -22.16 14.88
CA ASP A 674 6.36 -21.09 15.48
C ASP A 674 5.35 -20.51 14.48
N PHE A 675 5.80 -20.24 13.26
CA PHE A 675 4.95 -19.75 12.18
C PHE A 675 3.81 -20.73 11.86
N GLU A 676 4.11 -22.02 11.69
CA GLU A 676 3.11 -23.07 11.44
C GLU A 676 2.03 -23.11 12.52
N LYS A 677 2.44 -22.88 13.77
CA LYS A 677 1.56 -22.95 14.94
C LYS A 677 0.70 -21.69 15.10
N ASN A 678 1.27 -20.51 14.88
CA ASN A 678 0.66 -19.25 15.30
C ASN A 678 0.11 -18.40 14.14
N ASN A 679 0.58 -18.59 12.90
CA ASN A 679 0.33 -17.65 11.78
C ASN A 679 -0.64 -18.18 10.71
N ARG A 680 -1.37 -19.26 11.01
CA ARG A 680 -2.38 -19.85 10.10
C ARG A 680 -3.54 -18.91 9.77
N TYR A 681 -3.90 -18.04 10.71
CA TYR A 681 -5.04 -17.14 10.60
C TYR A 681 -4.56 -15.71 10.79
N SER A 682 -5.00 -14.80 9.92
CA SER A 682 -4.89 -13.37 10.18
C SER A 682 -5.79 -12.96 11.35
N ALA A 683 -6.98 -13.56 11.46
CA ALA A 683 -7.86 -13.44 12.62
C ALA A 683 -8.47 -14.81 12.95
N ASN A 684 -8.34 -15.26 14.20
CA ASN A 684 -8.87 -16.54 14.66
C ASN A 684 -10.06 -16.34 15.62
N GLU A 685 -10.72 -17.42 16.04
CA GLU A 685 -11.89 -17.33 16.93
C GLU A 685 -11.57 -16.58 18.25
N GLU A 686 -10.35 -16.73 18.78
CA GLU A 686 -9.91 -16.11 20.03
C GLU A 686 -9.63 -14.62 19.86
N SER A 687 -8.90 -14.21 18.80
CA SER A 687 -8.62 -12.80 18.51
C SER A 687 -9.89 -12.02 18.18
N ILE A 688 -10.82 -12.64 17.44
CA ILE A 688 -12.13 -12.07 17.17
C ILE A 688 -12.90 -11.90 18.49
N ALA A 689 -12.95 -12.92 19.35
CA ALA A 689 -13.65 -12.84 20.63
C ALA A 689 -13.05 -11.75 21.54
N ALA A 690 -11.74 -11.66 21.64
CA ALA A 690 -11.05 -10.62 22.41
C ALA A 690 -11.41 -9.22 21.88
N TYR A 691 -11.39 -9.03 20.55
CA TYR A 691 -11.83 -7.78 19.93
C TYR A 691 -13.29 -7.44 20.27
N ARG A 692 -14.20 -8.43 20.30
CA ARG A 692 -15.62 -8.19 20.64
C ARG A 692 -15.82 -7.69 22.07
N GLU A 693 -14.94 -8.04 23.00
CA GLU A 693 -15.01 -7.56 24.39
C GLU A 693 -14.71 -6.06 24.49
N VAL A 694 -13.85 -5.55 23.61
CA VAL A 694 -13.39 -4.16 23.61
C VAL A 694 -13.99 -3.30 22.49
N ALA A 695 -14.68 -3.90 21.52
CA ALA A 695 -15.30 -3.20 20.39
C ALA A 695 -16.25 -2.06 20.82
N GLY A 696 -16.86 -2.18 22.01
CA GLY A 696 -17.71 -1.15 22.60
C GLY A 696 -16.99 0.14 23.02
N TYR A 697 -15.65 0.15 23.03
CA TYR A 697 -14.83 1.34 23.28
C TYR A 697 -14.65 2.21 22.04
N MET A 698 -15.06 1.72 20.87
CA MET A 698 -14.97 2.43 19.60
C MET A 698 -15.71 3.78 19.66
N VAL A 699 -14.99 4.84 19.28
CA VAL A 699 -15.54 6.15 18.97
C VAL A 699 -15.05 6.55 17.59
N VAL A 700 -15.97 6.82 16.67
CA VAL A 700 -15.57 7.26 15.32
C VAL A 700 -14.99 8.66 15.38
N ALA A 701 -13.79 8.83 14.86
CA ALA A 701 -13.10 10.11 14.78
C ALA A 701 -13.85 11.05 13.83
N THR A 702 -14.24 12.23 14.33
CA THR A 702 -14.93 13.26 13.55
C THR A 702 -14.09 14.52 13.45
N TYR A 703 -14.28 15.30 12.39
CA TYR A 703 -13.67 16.62 12.28
C TYR A 703 -14.09 17.56 13.42
N LEU A 704 -13.14 17.98 14.26
CA LEU A 704 -13.40 18.82 15.43
C LEU A 704 -13.43 20.33 15.11
N GLY A 705 -13.46 20.74 13.85
CA GLY A 705 -13.47 22.16 13.48
C GLY A 705 -12.12 22.86 13.59
N MET A 706 -11.02 22.12 13.74
CA MET A 706 -9.65 22.66 13.76
C MET A 706 -9.08 22.67 12.34
N ASP A 707 -8.72 23.84 11.84
CA ASP A 707 -7.91 23.94 10.62
C ASP A 707 -6.43 23.65 10.91
N SER A 708 -5.60 23.62 9.86
CA SER A 708 -4.17 23.31 10.00
C SER A 708 -3.43 24.31 10.88
N GLU A 709 -3.81 25.58 10.88
CA GLU A 709 -3.22 26.64 11.72
C GLU A 709 -3.58 26.41 13.19
N THR A 710 -4.86 26.18 13.49
CA THR A 710 -5.34 25.94 14.85
C THR A 710 -4.77 24.65 15.43
N SER A 711 -4.67 23.60 14.61
CA SER A 711 -4.01 22.34 14.98
C SER A 711 -2.53 22.55 15.29
N SER A 712 -1.80 23.28 14.43
CA SER A 712 -0.39 23.61 14.66
C SER A 712 -0.17 24.41 15.94
N GLU A 713 -1.02 25.40 16.21
CA GLU A 713 -0.96 26.20 17.44
C GLU A 713 -1.29 25.37 18.69
N TYR A 714 -2.24 24.44 18.61
CA TYR A 714 -2.55 23.50 19.70
C TYR A 714 -1.30 22.65 20.05
N TYR A 715 -0.63 22.11 19.04
CA TYR A 715 0.63 21.38 19.23
C TYR A 715 1.74 22.26 19.79
N GLU A 716 1.89 23.50 19.32
CA GLU A 716 2.89 24.42 19.85
C GLU A 716 2.64 24.73 21.34
N GLN A 717 1.38 24.95 21.74
CA GLN A 717 1.04 25.19 23.15
C GLN A 717 1.31 23.98 24.03
N ARG A 718 1.06 22.76 23.54
CA ARG A 718 1.42 21.51 24.24
C ARG A 718 2.93 21.45 24.49
N ASN A 719 3.73 21.74 23.48
CA ASN A 719 5.19 21.72 23.58
C ASN A 719 5.69 22.76 24.59
N GLN A 720 5.17 23.99 24.50
CA GLN A 720 5.50 25.06 25.45
C GLN A 720 5.16 24.67 26.90
N TYR A 721 4.07 23.93 27.11
CA TYR A 721 3.70 23.44 28.43
C TYR A 721 4.67 22.36 28.93
N ILE A 722 4.96 21.35 28.10
CA ILE A 722 5.87 20.24 28.45
C ILE A 722 7.30 20.73 28.73
N ASP A 723 7.77 21.73 27.97
CA ASP A 723 9.07 22.38 28.17
C ASP A 723 9.11 23.31 29.41
N GLY A 724 7.97 23.51 30.10
CA GLY A 724 7.84 24.41 31.24
C GLY A 724 7.91 25.90 30.89
N ALA A 725 7.73 26.25 29.61
CA ALA A 725 7.73 27.64 29.14
C ALA A 725 6.44 28.39 29.52
N ILE A 726 5.33 27.67 29.70
CA ILE A 726 4.05 28.19 30.18
C ILE A 726 3.51 27.35 31.35
N THR A 727 2.69 27.96 32.20
CA THR A 727 2.02 27.25 33.30
C THR A 727 0.77 26.48 32.82
N LEU A 728 0.30 25.49 33.59
CA LEU A 728 -0.95 24.76 33.30
C LEU A 728 -2.16 25.70 33.14
N ASP A 729 -2.26 26.73 33.99
CA ASP A 729 -3.34 27.72 33.90
C ASP A 729 -3.26 28.56 32.62
N GLU A 730 -2.04 28.84 32.13
CA GLU A 730 -1.85 29.54 30.86
C GLU A 730 -2.19 28.62 29.68
N PHE A 731 -1.76 27.36 29.73
CA PHE A 731 -2.06 26.32 28.74
C PHE A 731 -3.57 26.11 28.58
N ILE A 732 -4.28 25.75 29.67
CA ILE A 732 -5.73 25.54 29.68
C ILE A 732 -6.46 26.75 29.11
N ARG A 733 -6.12 27.96 29.59
CA ARG A 733 -6.78 29.19 29.13
C ARG A 733 -6.58 29.44 27.64
N ASN A 734 -5.40 29.14 27.10
CA ASN A 734 -5.11 29.38 25.69
C ASN A 734 -5.84 28.37 24.79
N ILE A 735 -5.89 27.09 25.17
CA ILE A 735 -6.62 26.05 24.43
C ILE A 735 -8.13 26.28 24.52
N ASP A 736 -8.67 26.56 25.71
CA ASP A 736 -10.12 26.78 25.87
C ASP A 736 -10.61 28.00 25.10
N GLN A 737 -9.79 29.05 24.97
CA GLN A 737 -10.13 30.18 24.10
C GLN A 737 -10.27 29.74 22.64
N LYS A 738 -9.45 28.80 22.19
CA LYS A 738 -9.51 28.27 20.81
C LYS A 738 -10.70 27.34 20.62
N LEU A 739 -10.95 26.41 21.55
CA LEU A 739 -12.14 25.56 21.52
C LEU A 739 -13.42 26.40 21.50
N GLN A 740 -13.49 27.48 22.28
CA GLN A 740 -14.61 28.42 22.24
C GLN A 740 -14.75 29.12 20.90
N MET A 741 -13.65 29.48 20.24
CA MET A 741 -13.70 30.05 18.88
C MET A 741 -14.28 29.05 17.87
N ILE A 742 -13.83 27.81 17.92
CA ILE A 742 -14.34 26.71 17.06
C ILE A 742 -15.85 26.55 17.24
N VAL A 743 -16.33 26.46 18.49
CA VAL A 743 -17.77 26.35 18.79
C VAL A 743 -18.56 27.57 18.29
N LEU A 744 -17.98 28.78 18.34
CA LEU A 744 -18.63 30.00 17.87
C LEU A 744 -18.68 30.13 16.35
N GLU A 745 -17.71 29.56 15.64
CA GLU A 745 -17.63 29.57 14.17
C GLU A 745 -18.54 28.49 13.54
N GLY A 746 -18.99 27.54 14.36
CA GLY A 746 -19.95 26.49 14.02
C GLY A 746 -19.22 25.18 13.74
N MET A 747 -19.41 24.20 14.62
CA MET A 747 -19.00 22.81 14.42
C MET A 747 -19.75 22.16 13.27
#